data_AF-A0A6G1C021-F1
#
_entry.id   AF-A0A6G1C021-F1
#
_cell.length_a   1.000
_cell.length_b   1.000
_cell.length_c   1.000
_cell.angle_alpha   90.00
_cell.angle_beta   90.00
_cell.angle_gamma   90.00
#
_symmetry.space_group_name_H-M   'P 1'
#
loop_
_entity.id
_entity.type
_entity.pdbx_description
1 polymer ?
#
loop_
_entity_poly.entity_id
_entity_poly.type
_entity_poly.pdbx_seq_one_letter_code
_entity_poly.pdbx_strand_id
1 'polypeptide(L)'
;MRSATRSLGSLCGVPLRPLLPLGRLFCASPKPGGGGDPGPAEEGVDPRLVGSLCRVLSDFRGPRHDLPAALRGFGPRLTPDAAAAVLRRCRHLPLPSLRFFLFAGELPGFSHHPDSLLILANSLAGARLFPLLRSLLSDLPPSALSRGLFPLLFRAYSRARLPDDAIRAFSSMAGFGFPPTVADFHSLLFALSHNGLVENAETFFRESAAQFDVSAKTYTILISGWAVVKKPENGWSLFDEMVERGVEPDVPVYNALIDALCRGGDITSAQEQLSNMQHSHGLVPNAATYGPFLHAACASKDVRAALRVLDRMRMCVLTPNVFTYNAVIRLLCDLGEVDEAYNILDEITIQGEKPDVWSYNTLLNVHCKLKEVNKALRLISRMDKELCPPDRHSYNMLLKMLIAVGRIDTAIEVWDGMEKRGFHPGAATYSVMIHGLVSKKGRAEDACSYFVRMVDEGIPPYQTTYQYGLRALITESGRYDSICTKPPNPDDEMGAKIDELEQSVNDLKAEMGTEIVDSRGNPTVEVDLVAGDCRLHRSAVPSGASTGIYEALELRDGDKAVYGGKGVLNAVRNINEVIAPKLVGVDVRNQSDVDAIMLDIDGTPNKSKLGANAILGVSLSVCRAGAGAKEVPLYKHIQELAGTKELVMPVPAFNVINGGSHAGNNLAMQEFMLLPVGASSFSEALRMGSEVYHVLKGIIKAKYGQDACNVGDEGGFAPNVQDNREGLVLLMDAIEKAGYTGKIKIGMDVAASEFLTKDGSYDLNFKNQPNDGAHVLSAQSLCDLYKDFVKDFPIVSIEDPFDQDDWNSWASLQSSVDIQLVGDDLLVTNPKRIAEAIGKKACNALLLKVNQIGTVTESIQAALDSKAAGWGVMVSHRSGETEDNFIADLAVGLASGQIKTGAPCRSERLAKYNQLLRIEEELGNVRFAGEAFSFANGKVNKEIAAARKQVVSST
;
A
#
# COMPACT_ATOMS: atom_id res chain seq x y z
N MET A 1 -5.93 9.67 34.16
CA MET A 1 -6.71 9.07 33.04
C MET A 1 -7.87 9.97 32.57
N ARG A 2 -7.64 11.27 32.34
CA ARG A 2 -8.62 12.20 31.71
C ARG A 2 -8.00 13.09 30.62
N SER A 3 -6.75 12.83 30.19
CA SER A 3 -6.09 13.60 29.12
C SER A 3 -5.89 12.80 27.81
N ALA A 4 -6.34 11.54 27.74
CA ALA A 4 -6.15 10.68 26.56
C ALA A 4 -7.38 10.61 25.63
N THR A 5 -8.46 11.36 25.91
CA THR A 5 -9.72 11.34 25.14
C THR A 5 -9.83 12.45 24.09
N ARG A 6 -8.75 13.16 23.75
CA ARG A 6 -8.75 14.19 22.70
C ARG A 6 -8.05 13.82 21.38
N SER A 7 -7.40 12.66 21.26
CA SER A 7 -6.60 12.32 20.06
C SER A 7 -7.16 11.20 19.16
N LEU A 8 -8.47 10.91 19.23
CA LEU A 8 -9.13 9.92 18.35
C LEU A 8 -10.24 10.51 17.48
N GLY A 9 -10.36 11.84 17.44
CA GLY A 9 -11.33 12.57 16.60
C GLY A 9 -10.89 12.86 15.17
N SER A 10 -9.73 12.39 14.71
CA SER A 10 -9.15 12.78 13.41
C SER A 10 -9.22 11.72 12.30
N LEU A 11 -9.89 10.59 12.50
CA LEU A 11 -9.99 9.52 11.48
C LEU A 11 -11.40 9.29 10.91
N CYS A 12 -12.42 9.96 11.44
CA CYS A 12 -13.76 10.04 10.87
C CYS A 12 -14.33 11.41 11.27
N GLY A 13 -14.54 12.32 10.32
CA GLY A 13 -14.99 13.71 10.55
C GLY A 13 -16.42 13.87 11.12
N VAL A 14 -16.72 13.19 12.22
CA VAL A 14 -17.92 13.41 13.03
C VAL A 14 -17.48 13.45 14.50
N PRO A 15 -17.82 14.49 15.28
CA PRO A 15 -17.49 14.52 16.69
C PRO A 15 -18.28 13.42 17.42
N LEU A 16 -17.61 12.32 17.78
CA LEU A 16 -18.14 11.37 18.74
C LEU A 16 -18.27 12.09 20.08
N ARG A 17 -19.51 12.36 20.49
CA ARG A 17 -19.83 12.82 21.86
C ARG A 17 -19.19 11.87 22.87
N PRO A 18 -18.74 12.36 24.04
CA PRO A 18 -18.27 11.49 25.12
C PRO A 18 -19.38 10.48 25.44
N LEU A 19 -19.06 9.18 25.33
CA LEU A 19 -19.97 8.08 25.62
C LEU A 19 -20.49 8.24 27.05
N LEU A 20 -21.78 8.53 27.18
CA LEU A 20 -22.54 8.49 28.43
C LEU A 20 -22.58 7.04 28.97
N PRO A 21 -22.80 6.83 30.28
CA PRO A 21 -22.35 5.62 30.97
C PRO A 21 -23.05 4.35 30.48
N LEU A 22 -22.28 3.47 29.82
CA LEU A 22 -22.69 2.19 29.22
C LEU A 22 -23.02 1.08 30.24
N GLY A 23 -23.20 1.43 31.51
CA GLY A 23 -23.43 0.49 32.62
C GLY A 23 -24.77 -0.25 32.59
N ARG A 24 -25.64 -0.01 31.59
CA ARG A 24 -26.98 -0.62 31.44
C ARG A 24 -27.09 -1.67 30.32
N LEU A 25 -26.01 -1.97 29.60
CA LEU A 25 -26.07 -2.79 28.37
C LEU A 25 -26.31 -4.29 28.58
N PHE A 26 -26.15 -4.82 29.79
CA PHE A 26 -26.16 -6.27 30.06
C PHE A 26 -26.94 -6.61 31.33
N CYS A 27 -27.62 -7.76 31.34
CA CYS A 27 -28.27 -8.30 32.55
C CYS A 27 -27.24 -8.85 33.55
N ALA A 28 -27.58 -8.86 34.84
CA ALA A 28 -26.80 -9.54 35.88
C ALA A 28 -26.82 -11.08 35.68
N SER A 29 -25.65 -11.71 35.84
CA SER A 29 -25.43 -13.14 35.59
C SER A 29 -26.34 -14.06 36.42
N PRO A 30 -26.91 -15.15 35.85
CA PRO A 30 -27.43 -16.26 36.63
C PRO A 30 -26.27 -17.08 37.23
N LYS A 31 -26.51 -17.67 38.41
CA LYS A 31 -25.60 -18.60 39.12
C LYS A 31 -25.19 -19.80 38.25
N PRO A 32 -24.01 -20.42 38.50
CA PRO A 32 -23.56 -21.58 37.75
C PRO A 32 -24.43 -22.78 38.10
N GLY A 33 -25.24 -23.24 37.15
CA GLY A 33 -26.02 -24.47 37.24
C GLY A 33 -25.76 -25.35 36.02
N GLY A 34 -25.23 -26.55 36.28
CA GLY A 34 -25.43 -27.78 35.49
C GLY A 34 -24.89 -27.80 34.06
N GLY A 35 -23.90 -28.68 33.83
CA GLY A 35 -23.50 -29.08 32.48
C GLY A 35 -24.67 -29.67 31.69
N GLY A 36 -24.81 -29.20 30.46
CA GLY A 36 -25.77 -29.69 29.47
C GLY A 36 -25.47 -29.03 28.13
N ASP A 37 -25.14 -29.84 27.14
CA ASP A 37 -24.87 -29.48 25.75
C ASP A 37 -26.06 -28.72 25.12
N PRO A 38 -25.91 -27.57 24.44
CA PRO A 38 -27.02 -26.95 23.72
C PRO A 38 -26.96 -27.33 22.24
N GLY A 39 -27.56 -28.48 21.93
CA GLY A 39 -28.27 -28.72 20.67
C GLY A 39 -29.61 -27.94 20.60
N PRO A 40 -30.32 -27.97 19.47
CA PRO A 40 -30.89 -26.80 18.80
C PRO A 40 -32.27 -26.38 19.32
N ALA A 41 -32.52 -25.07 19.38
CA ALA A 41 -33.87 -24.49 19.39
C ALA A 41 -33.84 -23.03 18.88
N GLU A 42 -34.13 -22.81 17.59
CA GLU A 42 -34.53 -21.51 17.03
C GLU A 42 -36.08 -21.36 17.14
N GLU A 43 -36.65 -21.56 18.31
CA GLU A 43 -38.10 -21.39 18.51
C GLU A 43 -38.39 -20.02 19.13
N GLY A 44 -38.82 -19.06 18.31
CA GLY A 44 -39.40 -17.78 18.78
C GLY A 44 -39.02 -16.51 18.02
N VAL A 45 -38.08 -16.54 17.07
CA VAL A 45 -37.62 -15.34 16.35
C VAL A 45 -38.35 -15.19 15.01
N ASP A 46 -39.02 -14.05 14.78
CA ASP A 46 -39.67 -13.73 13.49
C ASP A 46 -38.61 -13.62 12.35
N PRO A 47 -38.56 -14.59 11.41
CA PRO A 47 -37.53 -14.60 10.37
C PRO A 47 -37.66 -13.44 9.38
N ARG A 48 -38.88 -12.89 9.23
CA ARG A 48 -39.15 -11.74 8.35
C ARG A 48 -38.58 -10.47 8.95
N LEU A 49 -38.67 -10.30 10.27
CA LEU A 49 -38.06 -9.18 10.99
C LEU A 49 -36.53 -9.19 10.87
N VAL A 50 -35.90 -10.35 11.07
CA VAL A 50 -34.44 -10.52 10.93
C VAL A 50 -34.01 -10.23 9.48
N GLY A 51 -34.75 -10.70 8.49
CA GLY A 51 -34.49 -10.43 7.08
C GLY A 51 -34.54 -8.93 6.74
N SER A 52 -35.59 -8.23 7.18
CA SER A 52 -35.73 -6.78 6.97
C SER A 52 -34.63 -5.97 7.65
N LEU A 53 -34.27 -6.31 8.90
CA LEU A 53 -33.16 -5.66 9.61
C LEU A 53 -31.82 -5.89 8.90
N CYS A 54 -31.55 -7.10 8.40
CA CYS A 54 -30.33 -7.37 7.63
C CYS A 54 -30.27 -6.57 6.33
N ARG A 55 -31.41 -6.38 5.65
CA ARG A 55 -31.51 -5.53 4.45
C ARG A 55 -31.17 -4.08 4.76
N VAL A 56 -31.74 -3.52 5.84
CA VAL A 56 -31.41 -2.16 6.29
C VAL A 56 -29.92 -2.02 6.61
N LEU A 57 -29.31 -2.97 7.32
CA LEU A 57 -27.86 -2.94 7.59
C LEU A 57 -27.01 -3.03 6.31
N SER A 58 -27.51 -3.74 5.28
CA SER A 58 -26.85 -3.84 3.98
C SER A 58 -27.02 -2.60 3.12
N ASP A 59 -28.12 -1.87 3.22
CA ASP A 59 -28.38 -0.66 2.44
C ASP A 59 -27.65 0.55 3.08
N PHE A 60 -27.50 0.54 4.42
CA PHE A 60 -26.94 1.64 5.19
C PHE A 60 -25.47 1.40 5.62
N ARG A 61 -24.60 1.05 4.65
CA ARG A 61 -23.17 0.71 4.92
C ARG A 61 -22.27 1.91 5.21
N GLY A 62 -22.59 3.07 4.64
CA GLY A 62 -21.73 4.25 4.70
C GLY A 62 -21.68 4.87 6.10
N PRO A 63 -20.54 5.41 6.54
CA PRO A 63 -20.45 6.14 7.81
C PRO A 63 -21.33 7.40 7.85
N ARG A 64 -21.67 7.97 6.68
CA ARG A 64 -22.59 9.11 6.53
C ARG A 64 -24.08 8.74 6.51
N HIS A 65 -24.42 7.45 6.37
CA HIS A 65 -25.81 7.01 6.33
C HIS A 65 -26.42 7.06 7.74
N ASP A 66 -27.62 7.61 7.89
CA ASP A 66 -28.35 7.66 9.17
C ASP A 66 -29.03 6.32 9.48
N LEU A 67 -28.21 5.31 9.80
CA LEU A 67 -28.69 3.99 10.18
C LEU A 67 -29.62 4.03 11.41
N PRO A 68 -29.35 4.79 12.49
CA PRO A 68 -30.29 4.93 13.60
C PRO A 68 -31.69 5.39 13.17
N ALA A 69 -31.80 6.35 12.24
CA ALA A 69 -33.09 6.77 11.71
C ALA A 69 -33.86 5.64 11.02
N ALA A 70 -33.18 4.86 10.18
CA ALA A 70 -33.78 3.73 9.49
C ALA A 70 -34.21 2.60 10.46
N LEU A 71 -33.49 2.44 11.58
CA LEU A 71 -33.77 1.41 12.59
C LEU A 71 -34.86 1.80 13.59
N ARG A 72 -35.20 3.09 13.76
CA ARG A 72 -36.20 3.58 14.73
C ARG A 72 -37.56 2.87 14.61
N GLY A 73 -38.02 2.59 13.39
CA GLY A 73 -39.29 1.89 13.17
C GLY A 73 -39.33 0.44 13.65
N PHE A 74 -38.16 -0.18 13.87
CA PHE A 74 -38.04 -1.58 14.30
C PHE A 74 -37.84 -1.72 15.81
N GLY A 75 -37.51 -0.62 16.52
CA GLY A 75 -37.20 -0.62 17.96
C GLY A 75 -38.21 -1.35 18.84
N PRO A 76 -39.54 -1.12 18.71
CA PRO A 76 -40.55 -1.77 19.55
C PRO A 76 -40.67 -3.29 19.36
N ARG A 77 -40.15 -3.84 18.25
CA ARG A 77 -40.20 -5.27 17.91
C ARG A 77 -38.88 -6.00 18.16
N LEU A 78 -37.84 -5.28 18.59
CA LEU A 78 -36.50 -5.84 18.72
C LEU A 78 -36.33 -6.57 20.04
N THR A 79 -36.11 -7.89 19.98
CA THR A 79 -35.74 -8.72 21.14
C THR A 79 -34.24 -9.02 21.16
N PRO A 80 -33.65 -9.35 22.33
CA PRO A 80 -32.24 -9.74 22.42
C PRO A 80 -31.86 -10.91 21.50
N ASP A 81 -32.74 -11.91 21.37
CA ASP A 81 -32.55 -13.06 20.46
C ASP A 81 -32.54 -12.64 18.98
N ALA A 82 -33.46 -11.75 18.59
CA ALA A 82 -33.52 -11.21 17.24
C ALA A 82 -32.28 -10.38 16.92
N ALA A 83 -31.79 -9.57 17.86
CA ALA A 83 -30.57 -8.79 17.70
C ALA A 83 -29.33 -9.69 17.54
N ALA A 84 -29.21 -10.75 18.35
CA ALA A 84 -28.13 -11.73 18.21
C ALA A 84 -28.17 -12.46 16.85
N ALA A 85 -29.37 -12.83 16.37
CA ALA A 85 -29.55 -13.44 15.05
C ALA A 85 -29.14 -12.51 13.90
N VAL A 86 -29.51 -11.22 13.96
CA VAL A 86 -29.10 -10.19 12.99
C VAL A 86 -27.57 -10.04 12.97
N LEU A 87 -26.93 -9.93 14.14
CA LEU A 87 -25.47 -9.82 14.24
C LEU A 87 -24.74 -11.06 13.68
N ARG A 88 -25.28 -12.27 13.90
CA ARG A 88 -24.75 -13.50 13.30
C ARG A 88 -24.81 -13.47 11.77
N ARG A 89 -25.95 -13.05 11.21
CA ARG A 89 -26.17 -12.99 9.75
C ARG A 89 -25.36 -11.87 9.09
N CYS A 90 -25.18 -10.74 9.77
CA CYS A 90 -24.44 -9.56 9.29
C CYS A 90 -22.97 -9.53 9.72
N ARG A 91 -22.38 -10.64 10.18
CA ARG A 91 -20.99 -10.71 10.66
C ARG A 91 -19.90 -10.22 9.68
N HIS A 92 -20.23 -10.11 8.40
CA HIS A 92 -19.35 -9.62 7.33
C HIS A 92 -19.44 -8.09 7.14
N LEU A 93 -20.34 -7.41 7.87
CA LEU A 93 -20.55 -5.96 7.87
C LEU A 93 -20.18 -5.38 9.24
N PRO A 94 -18.88 -5.17 9.53
CA PRO A 94 -18.39 -4.86 10.87
C PRO A 94 -18.88 -3.51 11.41
N LEU A 95 -18.87 -2.46 10.58
CA LEU A 95 -19.29 -1.11 10.99
C LEU A 95 -20.83 -0.99 11.14
N PRO A 96 -21.67 -1.47 10.21
CA PRO A 96 -23.12 -1.51 10.42
C PRO A 96 -23.53 -2.35 11.62
N SER A 97 -22.87 -3.48 11.86
CA SER A 97 -23.14 -4.34 13.02
C SER A 97 -22.80 -3.65 14.34
N LEU A 98 -21.69 -2.91 14.42
CA LEU A 98 -21.34 -2.10 15.58
C LEU A 98 -22.38 -1.01 15.83
N ARG A 99 -22.79 -0.28 14.79
CA ARG A 99 -23.80 0.78 14.90
C ARG A 99 -25.18 0.24 15.30
N PHE A 100 -25.57 -0.92 14.78
CA PHE A 100 -26.80 -1.62 15.17
C PHE A 100 -26.74 -2.09 16.64
N PHE A 101 -25.60 -2.63 17.07
CA PHE A 101 -25.40 -3.05 18.46
C PHE A 101 -25.55 -1.87 19.43
N LEU A 102 -24.95 -0.73 19.11
CA LEU A 102 -25.08 0.50 19.90
C LEU A 102 -26.54 1.01 19.91
N PHE A 103 -27.20 1.07 18.74
CA PHE A 103 -28.61 1.47 18.64
C PHE A 103 -29.54 0.60 19.49
N ALA A 104 -29.39 -0.73 19.41
CA ALA A 104 -30.20 -1.66 20.20
C ALA A 104 -30.01 -1.44 21.71
N GLY A 105 -28.78 -1.11 22.13
CA GLY A 105 -28.45 -0.80 23.52
C GLY A 105 -29.03 0.52 24.05
N GLU A 106 -29.45 1.44 23.18
CA GLU A 106 -30.11 2.69 23.55
C GLU A 106 -31.63 2.51 23.80
N LEU A 107 -32.21 1.36 23.43
CA LEU A 107 -33.64 1.12 23.56
C LEU A 107 -34.05 0.96 25.04
N PRO A 108 -35.16 1.58 25.48
CA PRO A 108 -35.62 1.48 26.87
C PRO A 108 -35.91 0.02 27.27
N GLY A 109 -35.22 -0.48 28.30
CA GLY A 109 -35.42 -1.84 28.81
C GLY A 109 -34.77 -2.97 28.01
N PHE A 110 -33.98 -2.64 26.98
CA PHE A 110 -33.25 -3.61 26.17
C PHE A 110 -31.86 -3.91 26.76
N SER A 111 -31.48 -5.19 26.82
CA SER A 111 -30.15 -5.63 27.21
C SER A 111 -29.65 -6.72 26.25
N HIS A 112 -28.36 -6.65 25.90
CA HIS A 112 -27.76 -7.63 25.00
C HIS A 112 -27.43 -8.93 25.71
N HIS A 113 -27.47 -10.05 24.97
CA HIS A 113 -26.83 -11.29 25.42
C HIS A 113 -25.29 -11.14 25.41
N PRO A 114 -24.56 -11.77 26.35
CA PRO A 114 -23.10 -11.81 26.32
C PRO A 114 -22.53 -12.32 24.99
N ASP A 115 -23.22 -13.25 24.32
CA ASP A 115 -22.82 -13.79 23.02
C ASP A 115 -22.84 -12.77 21.89
N SER A 116 -23.73 -11.76 21.96
CA SER A 116 -23.78 -10.67 20.97
C SER A 116 -22.48 -9.88 20.93
N LEU A 117 -21.83 -9.68 22.09
CA LEU A 117 -20.52 -9.04 22.17
C LEU A 117 -19.42 -9.91 21.56
N LEU A 118 -19.45 -11.23 21.79
CA LEU A 118 -18.48 -12.16 21.19
C LEU A 118 -18.59 -12.19 19.66
N ILE A 119 -19.82 -12.19 19.12
CA ILE A 119 -20.08 -12.14 17.67
C ILE A 119 -19.53 -10.85 17.07
N LEU A 120 -19.82 -9.71 17.71
CA LEU A 120 -19.36 -8.40 17.24
C LEU A 120 -17.84 -8.26 17.35
N ALA A 121 -17.24 -8.68 18.46
CA ALA A 121 -15.79 -8.65 18.65
C ALA A 121 -15.08 -9.49 17.58
N ASN A 122 -15.60 -10.68 17.26
CA ASN A 122 -15.06 -11.53 16.20
C ASN A 122 -15.23 -10.90 14.81
N SER A 123 -16.34 -10.20 14.56
CA SER A 123 -16.58 -9.46 13.30
C SER A 123 -15.59 -8.30 13.13
N LEU A 124 -15.43 -7.44 14.14
CA LEU A 124 -14.48 -6.31 14.13
C LEU A 124 -13.03 -6.80 14.02
N ALA A 125 -12.67 -7.85 14.76
CA ALA A 125 -11.37 -8.49 14.69
C ALA A 125 -11.09 -9.07 13.30
N GLY A 126 -12.06 -9.77 12.70
CA GLY A 126 -11.94 -10.32 11.33
C GLY A 126 -11.72 -9.24 10.28
N ALA A 127 -12.31 -8.06 10.47
CA ALA A 127 -12.12 -6.89 9.62
C ALA A 127 -10.89 -6.03 9.97
N ARG A 128 -10.06 -6.46 10.94
CA ARG A 128 -8.86 -5.74 11.42
C ARG A 128 -9.13 -4.33 11.98
N LEU A 129 -10.35 -4.07 12.48
CA LEU A 129 -10.74 -2.79 13.08
C LEU A 129 -10.38 -2.73 14.57
N PHE A 130 -9.10 -2.95 14.90
CA PHE A 130 -8.61 -3.06 16.27
C PHE A 130 -8.80 -1.79 17.14
N PRO A 131 -8.68 -0.55 16.62
CA PRO A 131 -8.92 0.64 17.43
C PRO A 131 -10.36 0.74 17.94
N LEU A 132 -11.33 0.42 17.07
CA LEU A 132 -12.76 0.41 17.43
C LEU A 132 -13.07 -0.72 18.40
N LEU A 133 -12.48 -1.90 18.20
CA LEU A 133 -12.59 -3.02 19.13
C LEU A 133 -12.06 -2.64 20.52
N ARG A 134 -10.91 -1.95 20.62
CA ARG A 134 -10.36 -1.51 21.90
C ARG A 134 -11.24 -0.49 22.60
N SER A 135 -11.75 0.52 21.87
CA SER A 135 -12.69 1.49 22.42
C SER A 135 -13.94 0.79 22.96
N LEU A 136 -14.53 -0.11 22.17
CA LEU A 136 -15.69 -0.87 22.61
C LEU A 136 -15.41 -1.64 23.90
N LEU A 137 -14.25 -2.28 24.02
CA LEU A 137 -13.89 -3.04 25.22
C LEU A 137 -13.53 -2.17 26.43
N SER A 138 -12.93 -0.99 26.23
CA SER A 138 -12.61 -0.07 27.33
C SER A 138 -13.85 0.58 27.94
N ASP A 139 -14.90 0.72 27.14
CA ASP A 139 -16.11 1.45 27.51
C ASP A 139 -17.15 0.54 28.19
N LEU A 140 -16.90 -0.78 28.25
CA LEU A 140 -17.79 -1.78 28.85
C LEU A 140 -17.46 -2.05 30.34
N PRO A 141 -18.48 -2.28 31.19
CA PRO A 141 -18.24 -2.67 32.58
C PRO A 141 -17.61 -4.08 32.64
N PRO A 142 -16.73 -4.37 33.62
CA PRO A 142 -16.10 -5.70 33.76
C PRO A 142 -17.10 -6.86 33.88
N SER A 143 -18.31 -6.60 34.40
CA SER A 143 -19.39 -7.57 34.52
C SER A 143 -20.00 -8.03 33.18
N ALA A 144 -19.76 -7.31 32.08
CA ALA A 144 -20.24 -7.65 30.74
C ALA A 144 -19.27 -8.54 29.95
N LEU A 145 -18.04 -8.69 30.42
CA LEU A 145 -16.99 -9.44 29.74
C LEU A 145 -17.07 -10.92 30.15
N SER A 146 -16.88 -11.82 29.18
CA SER A 146 -16.75 -13.25 29.42
C SER A 146 -15.29 -13.69 29.23
N ARG A 147 -14.83 -14.67 30.01
CA ARG A 147 -13.48 -15.25 29.85
C ARG A 147 -13.23 -15.76 28.42
N GLY A 148 -14.29 -16.21 27.73
CA GLY A 148 -14.23 -16.69 26.34
C GLY A 148 -13.84 -15.63 25.29
N LEU A 149 -13.88 -14.34 25.64
CA LEU A 149 -13.44 -13.26 24.76
C LEU A 149 -11.92 -13.28 24.53
N PHE A 150 -11.12 -13.57 25.56
CA PHE A 150 -9.66 -13.46 25.49
C PHE A 150 -9.01 -14.42 24.48
N PRO A 151 -9.39 -15.72 24.42
CA PRO A 151 -8.90 -16.62 23.35
C PRO A 151 -9.29 -16.18 21.94
N LEU A 152 -10.39 -15.43 21.75
CA LEU A 152 -10.73 -14.84 20.45
C LEU A 152 -9.80 -13.68 20.13
N LEU A 153 -9.52 -12.80 21.10
CA LEU A 153 -8.59 -11.68 20.94
C LEU A 153 -7.16 -12.16 20.67
N PHE A 154 -6.67 -13.17 21.39
CA PHE A 154 -5.34 -13.73 21.16
C PHE A 154 -5.19 -14.23 19.72
N ARG A 155 -6.18 -15.00 19.23
CA ARG A 155 -6.18 -15.49 17.84
C ARG A 155 -6.29 -14.36 16.83
N ALA A 156 -7.12 -13.34 17.11
CA ALA A 156 -7.29 -12.20 16.23
C ALA A 156 -6.02 -11.36 16.08
N TYR A 157 -5.41 -10.95 17.20
CA TYR A 157 -4.17 -10.17 17.20
C TYR A 157 -3.01 -10.97 16.61
N SER A 158 -2.91 -12.26 16.92
CA SER A 158 -1.87 -13.13 16.35
C SER A 158 -2.01 -13.28 14.82
N ARG A 159 -3.24 -13.49 14.31
CA ARG A 159 -3.51 -13.52 12.85
C ARG A 159 -3.19 -12.20 12.15
N ALA A 160 -3.34 -11.08 12.86
CA ALA A 160 -3.00 -9.75 12.35
C ALA A 160 -1.51 -9.39 12.53
N ARG A 161 -0.68 -10.30 13.04
CA ARG A 161 0.75 -10.09 13.32
C ARG A 161 1.02 -8.96 14.33
N LEU A 162 0.19 -8.85 15.37
CA LEU A 162 0.34 -7.89 16.47
C LEU A 162 0.61 -8.64 17.80
N PRO A 163 1.83 -9.19 18.02
CA PRO A 163 2.13 -10.02 19.18
C PRO A 163 2.02 -9.25 20.50
N ASP A 164 2.49 -8.00 20.54
CA ASP A 164 2.45 -7.18 21.76
C ASP A 164 1.02 -6.90 22.23
N ASP A 165 0.07 -6.80 21.30
CA ASP A 165 -1.34 -6.61 21.62
C ASP A 165 -2.00 -7.88 22.14
N ALA A 166 -1.59 -9.05 21.63
CA ALA A 166 -2.03 -10.33 22.17
C ALA A 166 -1.51 -10.51 23.61
N ILE A 167 -0.23 -10.17 23.86
CA ILE A 167 0.39 -10.23 25.19
C ILE A 167 -0.27 -9.22 26.14
N ARG A 168 -0.50 -7.97 25.69
CA ARG A 168 -1.25 -6.97 26.47
C ARG A 168 -2.66 -7.44 26.81
N ALA A 169 -3.36 -8.08 25.88
CA ALA A 169 -4.69 -8.64 26.13
C ALA A 169 -4.65 -9.71 27.25
N PHE A 170 -3.59 -10.50 27.32
CA PHE A 170 -3.40 -11.49 28.39
C PHE A 170 -3.07 -10.81 29.74
N SER A 171 -2.13 -9.86 29.76
CA SER A 171 -1.76 -9.14 30.99
C SER A 171 -2.93 -8.32 31.57
N SER A 172 -3.82 -7.82 30.71
CA SER A 172 -5.00 -7.04 31.13
C SER A 172 -6.14 -7.90 31.69
N MET A 173 -6.12 -9.23 31.55
CA MET A 173 -7.17 -10.12 32.08
C MET A 173 -7.40 -9.91 33.58
N ALA A 174 -6.31 -9.77 34.35
CA ALA A 174 -6.38 -9.54 35.80
C ALA A 174 -7.11 -8.23 36.14
N GLY A 175 -6.93 -7.18 35.34
CA GLY A 175 -7.60 -5.89 35.50
C GLY A 175 -9.12 -5.96 35.26
N PHE A 176 -9.59 -6.96 34.53
CA PHE A 176 -11.02 -7.22 34.29
C PHE A 176 -11.63 -8.24 35.27
N GLY A 177 -10.90 -8.65 36.31
CA GLY A 177 -11.39 -9.61 37.31
C GLY A 177 -11.21 -11.08 36.91
N PHE A 178 -10.45 -11.37 35.85
CA PHE A 178 -10.13 -12.73 35.41
C PHE A 178 -8.64 -13.02 35.65
N PRO A 179 -8.26 -13.65 36.78
CA PRO A 179 -6.86 -14.02 36.98
C PRO A 179 -6.42 -15.03 35.90
N PRO A 180 -5.28 -14.79 35.22
CA PRO A 180 -4.78 -15.71 34.19
C PRO A 180 -4.57 -17.12 34.73
N THR A 181 -5.03 -18.12 33.99
CA THR A 181 -4.80 -19.54 34.32
C THR A 181 -3.83 -20.18 33.33
N VAL A 182 -3.33 -21.37 33.68
CA VAL A 182 -2.49 -22.19 32.79
C VAL A 182 -3.17 -22.44 31.42
N ALA A 183 -4.51 -22.56 31.40
CA ALA A 183 -5.26 -22.73 30.15
C ALA A 183 -5.22 -21.49 29.24
N ASP A 184 -5.27 -20.27 29.82
CA ASP A 184 -5.15 -19.03 29.05
C ASP A 184 -3.71 -18.85 28.57
N PHE A 185 -2.73 -19.24 29.40
CA PHE A 185 -1.32 -19.22 29.06
C PHE A 185 -1.04 -20.12 27.85
N HIS A 186 -1.53 -21.36 27.87
CA HIS A 186 -1.49 -22.27 26.72
C HIS A 186 -2.23 -21.71 25.50
N SER A 187 -3.37 -21.05 25.70
CA SER A 187 -4.15 -20.46 24.60
C SER A 187 -3.41 -19.32 23.90
N LEU A 188 -2.71 -18.46 24.65
CA LEU A 188 -1.90 -17.39 24.09
C LEU A 188 -0.67 -17.95 23.36
N LEU A 189 0.09 -18.85 24.00
CA LEU A 189 1.26 -19.48 23.39
C LEU A 189 0.88 -20.20 22.09
N PHE A 190 -0.24 -20.94 22.10
CA PHE A 190 -0.74 -21.60 20.90
C PHE A 190 -1.14 -20.61 19.81
N ALA A 191 -1.83 -19.51 20.17
CA ALA A 191 -2.22 -18.49 19.20
C ALA A 191 -1.00 -17.81 18.54
N LEU A 192 0.04 -17.46 19.30
CA LEU A 192 1.27 -16.87 18.75
C LEU A 192 2.04 -17.87 17.90
N SER A 193 2.27 -19.08 18.44
CA SER A 193 3.05 -20.14 17.80
C SER A 193 2.44 -20.59 16.47
N HIS A 194 1.12 -20.84 16.43
CA HIS A 194 0.45 -21.34 15.23
C HIS A 194 0.34 -20.28 14.10
N ASN A 195 0.51 -18.99 14.42
CA ASN A 195 0.52 -17.91 13.43
C ASN A 195 1.96 -17.51 13.00
N GLY A 196 2.98 -18.26 13.41
CA GLY A 196 4.38 -18.03 13.03
C GLY A 196 5.10 -16.95 13.84
N LEU A 197 4.54 -16.53 14.99
CA LEU A 197 5.14 -15.57 15.92
C LEU A 197 5.81 -16.29 17.10
N VAL A 198 6.49 -17.41 16.83
CA VAL A 198 7.03 -18.31 17.85
C VAL A 198 8.16 -17.65 18.67
N GLU A 199 8.96 -16.76 18.08
CA GLU A 199 10.01 -16.02 18.80
C GLU A 199 9.42 -15.16 19.94
N ASN A 200 8.29 -14.49 19.67
CA ASN A 200 7.56 -13.74 20.70
C ASN A 200 6.93 -14.68 21.75
N ALA A 201 6.40 -15.83 21.31
CA ALA A 201 5.84 -16.84 22.21
C ALA A 201 6.91 -17.41 23.16
N GLU A 202 8.11 -17.68 22.65
CA GLU A 202 9.24 -18.18 23.44
C GLU A 202 9.78 -17.11 24.39
N THR A 203 9.89 -15.85 23.94
CA THR A 203 10.26 -14.73 24.81
C THR A 203 9.27 -14.59 25.97
N PHE A 204 7.97 -14.59 25.67
CA PHE A 204 6.92 -14.53 26.68
C PHE A 204 6.92 -15.75 27.62
N PHE A 205 7.21 -16.95 27.08
CA PHE A 205 7.40 -18.16 27.88
C PHE A 205 8.57 -17.99 28.86
N ARG A 206 9.74 -17.50 28.41
CA ARG A 206 10.90 -17.27 29.28
C ARG A 206 10.61 -16.27 30.39
N GLU A 207 9.87 -15.21 30.11
CA GLU A 207 9.48 -14.20 31.09
C GLU A 207 8.44 -14.71 32.10
N SER A 208 7.53 -15.59 31.66
CA SER A 208 6.39 -16.05 32.46
C SER A 208 6.55 -17.45 33.05
N ALA A 209 7.63 -18.18 32.71
CA ALA A 209 7.87 -19.56 33.13
C ALA A 209 7.97 -19.74 34.65
N ALA A 210 8.34 -18.69 35.39
CA ALA A 210 8.37 -18.72 36.85
C ALA A 210 6.97 -18.61 37.51
N GLN A 211 5.96 -18.15 36.76
CA GLN A 211 4.61 -17.87 37.28
C GLN A 211 3.62 -19.00 37.00
N PHE A 212 3.92 -19.90 36.05
CA PHE A 212 3.06 -21.00 35.65
C PHE A 212 3.83 -22.33 35.68
N ASP A 213 3.16 -23.41 36.07
CA ASP A 213 3.77 -24.73 36.09
C ASP A 213 4.05 -25.21 34.65
N VAL A 214 5.33 -25.37 34.32
CA VAL A 214 5.78 -25.74 32.97
C VAL A 214 5.65 -27.25 32.80
N SER A 215 4.72 -27.67 31.94
CA SER A 215 4.46 -29.08 31.64
C SER A 215 4.92 -29.45 30.23
N ALA A 216 4.99 -30.75 29.93
CA ALA A 216 5.26 -31.28 28.59
C ALA A 216 4.40 -30.59 27.50
N LYS A 217 3.13 -30.32 27.80
CA LYS A 217 2.20 -29.61 26.91
C LYS A 217 2.67 -28.20 26.52
N THR A 218 3.35 -27.48 27.41
CA THR A 218 3.91 -26.15 27.11
C THR A 218 5.01 -26.25 26.05
N TYR A 219 5.91 -27.23 26.19
CA TYR A 219 6.96 -27.50 25.20
C TYR A 219 6.38 -28.02 23.88
N THR A 220 5.35 -28.88 23.90
CA THR A 220 4.65 -29.32 22.68
C THR A 220 4.14 -28.12 21.86
N ILE A 221 3.57 -27.10 22.51
CA ILE A 221 3.06 -25.90 21.83
C ILE A 221 4.19 -25.09 21.19
N LEU A 222 5.31 -24.89 21.88
CA LEU A 222 6.44 -24.12 21.33
C LEU A 222 7.18 -24.88 20.22
N ILE A 223 7.44 -26.17 20.40
CA ILE A 223 8.08 -27.02 19.39
C ILE A 223 7.21 -27.08 18.13
N SER A 224 5.88 -27.25 18.27
CA SER A 224 4.97 -27.17 17.12
C SER A 224 4.92 -25.79 16.47
N GLY A 225 5.16 -24.70 17.23
CA GLY A 225 5.37 -23.36 16.69
C GLY A 225 6.59 -23.26 15.78
N TRP A 226 7.72 -23.81 16.22
CA TRP A 226 8.95 -23.85 15.43
C TRP A 226 8.82 -24.73 14.19
N ALA A 227 7.99 -25.79 14.25
CA ALA A 227 7.61 -26.59 13.09
C ALA A 227 6.90 -25.75 12.01
N VAL A 228 6.02 -24.82 12.40
CA VAL A 228 5.33 -23.90 11.47
C VAL A 228 6.32 -22.96 10.78
N VAL A 229 7.35 -22.49 11.51
CA VAL A 229 8.39 -21.57 10.99
C VAL A 229 9.50 -22.30 10.21
N LYS A 230 9.48 -23.64 10.19
CA LYS A 230 10.46 -24.50 9.50
C LYS A 230 11.91 -24.32 9.97
N LYS A 231 12.10 -24.04 11.26
CA LYS A 231 13.42 -23.98 11.92
C LYS A 231 13.55 -25.14 12.91
N PRO A 232 13.99 -26.33 12.43
CA PRO A 232 14.06 -27.54 13.28
C PRO A 232 15.08 -27.41 14.42
N GLU A 233 16.14 -26.63 14.25
CA GLU A 233 17.21 -26.45 15.23
C GLU A 233 16.71 -25.85 16.55
N ASN A 234 15.82 -24.86 16.48
CA ASN A 234 15.21 -24.25 17.66
C ASN A 234 14.23 -25.21 18.36
N GLY A 235 13.46 -25.98 17.59
CA GLY A 235 12.56 -27.01 18.13
C GLY A 235 13.34 -28.12 18.86
N TRP A 236 14.49 -28.50 18.33
CA TRP A 236 15.39 -29.47 18.97
C TRP A 236 15.99 -28.94 20.27
N SER A 237 16.47 -27.68 20.27
CA SER A 237 17.01 -27.05 21.48
C SER A 237 15.99 -27.00 22.62
N LEU A 238 14.70 -26.76 22.32
CA LEU A 238 13.63 -26.77 23.33
C LEU A 238 13.31 -28.18 23.83
N PHE A 239 13.49 -29.20 23.00
CA PHE A 239 13.34 -30.59 23.40
C PHE A 239 14.45 -30.99 24.38
N ASP A 240 15.70 -30.66 24.07
CA ASP A 240 16.85 -30.90 24.95
C ASP A 240 16.68 -30.17 26.30
N GLU A 241 16.27 -28.90 26.27
CA GLU A 241 15.98 -28.13 27.48
C GLU A 241 14.86 -28.77 28.33
N MET A 242 13.84 -29.35 27.71
CA MET A 242 12.77 -30.04 28.42
C MET A 242 13.31 -31.27 29.19
N VAL A 243 14.18 -32.04 28.54
CA VAL A 243 14.83 -33.22 29.14
C VAL A 243 15.79 -32.81 30.26
N GLU A 244 16.58 -31.75 30.07
CA GLU A 244 17.48 -31.21 31.10
C GLU A 244 16.73 -30.72 32.35
N ARG A 245 15.54 -30.16 32.18
CA ARG A 245 14.65 -29.74 33.28
C ARG A 245 13.91 -30.91 33.94
N GLY A 246 14.13 -32.15 33.49
CA GLY A 246 13.55 -33.36 34.07
C GLY A 246 12.07 -33.58 33.73
N VAL A 247 11.55 -32.95 32.67
CA VAL A 247 10.19 -33.19 32.18
C VAL A 247 10.24 -34.36 31.19
N GLU A 248 9.57 -35.47 31.52
CA GLU A 248 9.59 -36.66 30.66
C GLU A 248 8.86 -36.42 29.32
N PRO A 249 9.47 -36.77 28.18
CA PRO A 249 8.83 -36.62 26.87
C PRO A 249 7.71 -37.65 26.69
N ASP A 250 6.54 -37.15 26.30
CA ASP A 250 5.38 -37.96 25.93
C ASP A 250 5.25 -38.11 24.40
N VAL A 251 4.29 -38.91 23.95
CA VAL A 251 4.01 -39.13 22.52
C VAL A 251 3.74 -37.79 21.79
N PRO A 252 2.91 -36.86 22.30
CA PRO A 252 2.74 -35.53 21.70
C PRO A 252 4.03 -34.72 21.49
N VAL A 253 4.95 -34.69 22.45
CA VAL A 253 6.21 -33.95 22.29
C VAL A 253 7.07 -34.56 21.18
N TYR A 254 7.23 -35.88 21.14
CA TYR A 254 7.94 -36.55 20.05
C TYR A 254 7.28 -36.30 18.69
N ASN A 255 5.95 -36.35 18.61
CA ASN A 255 5.23 -36.03 17.38
C ASN A 255 5.47 -34.59 16.91
N ALA A 256 5.53 -33.62 17.83
CA ALA A 256 5.83 -32.23 17.50
C ALA A 256 7.27 -32.03 17.02
N LEU A 257 8.24 -32.72 17.64
CA LEU A 257 9.64 -32.69 17.21
C LEU A 257 9.83 -33.33 15.83
N ILE A 258 9.22 -34.49 15.61
CA ILE A 258 9.21 -35.18 14.30
C ILE A 258 8.57 -34.27 13.24
N ASP A 259 7.46 -33.57 13.53
CA ASP A 259 6.86 -32.58 12.62
C ASP A 259 7.80 -31.41 12.32
N ALA A 260 8.51 -30.89 13.32
CA ALA A 260 9.49 -29.82 13.12
C ALA A 260 10.64 -30.25 12.20
N LEU A 261 11.20 -31.43 12.42
CA LEU A 261 12.29 -32.00 11.61
C LEU A 261 11.84 -32.31 10.17
N CYS A 262 10.67 -32.94 10.02
CA CYS A 262 10.09 -33.26 8.72
C CYS A 262 9.81 -31.99 7.89
N ARG A 263 9.30 -30.92 8.51
CA ARG A 263 9.06 -29.62 7.84
C ARG A 263 10.35 -28.84 7.56
N GLY A 264 11.38 -29.03 8.37
CA GLY A 264 12.73 -28.50 8.17
C GLY A 264 13.55 -29.23 7.11
N GLY A 265 13.09 -30.40 6.65
CA GLY A 265 13.73 -31.19 5.59
C GLY A 265 14.71 -32.25 6.09
N ASP A 266 14.91 -32.40 7.40
CA ASP A 266 15.79 -33.42 7.99
C ASP A 266 15.00 -34.69 8.34
N ILE A 267 14.73 -35.50 7.29
CA ILE A 267 13.98 -36.75 7.43
C ILE A 267 14.81 -37.82 8.16
N THR A 268 16.13 -37.77 8.04
CA THR A 268 17.07 -38.70 8.69
C THR A 268 16.98 -38.62 10.21
N SER A 269 17.15 -37.43 10.77
CA SER A 269 17.04 -37.22 12.21
C SER A 269 15.62 -37.47 12.72
N ALA A 270 14.59 -37.21 11.91
CA ALA A 270 13.21 -37.56 12.26
C ALA A 270 13.02 -39.08 12.41
N GLN A 271 13.61 -39.90 11.54
CA GLN A 271 13.56 -41.37 11.63
C GLN A 271 14.33 -41.91 12.85
N GLU A 272 15.45 -41.27 13.20
CA GLU A 272 16.18 -41.57 14.43
C GLU A 272 15.33 -41.29 15.66
N GLN A 273 14.63 -40.15 15.71
CA GLN A 273 13.73 -39.83 16.83
C GLN A 273 12.52 -40.76 16.93
N LEU A 274 11.97 -41.21 15.80
CA LEU A 274 10.96 -42.29 15.81
C LEU A 274 11.53 -43.58 16.43
N SER A 275 12.78 -43.91 16.12
CA SER A 275 13.45 -45.10 16.66
C SER A 275 13.74 -44.94 18.16
N ASN A 276 14.17 -43.75 18.60
CA ASN A 276 14.40 -43.43 20.02
C ASN A 276 13.11 -43.49 20.84
N MET A 277 12.02 -42.95 20.30
CA MET A 277 10.69 -43.03 20.90
C MET A 277 10.29 -44.49 21.17
N GLN A 278 10.52 -45.38 20.21
CA GLN A 278 10.16 -46.80 20.30
C GLN A 278 11.09 -47.61 21.21
N HIS A 279 12.41 -47.45 21.08
CA HIS A 279 13.40 -48.33 21.74
C HIS A 279 13.85 -47.81 23.10
N SER A 280 14.04 -46.49 23.24
CA SER A 280 14.62 -45.89 24.46
C SER A 280 13.54 -45.52 25.49
N HIS A 281 12.37 -45.06 25.03
CA HIS A 281 11.26 -44.65 25.91
C HIS A 281 10.06 -45.61 25.90
N GLY A 282 10.07 -46.65 25.05
CA GLY A 282 9.00 -47.65 24.99
C GLY A 282 7.63 -47.08 24.58
N LEU A 283 7.59 -45.91 23.94
CA LEU A 283 6.36 -45.25 23.54
C LEU A 283 5.86 -45.83 22.21
N VAL A 284 4.55 -46.13 22.15
CA VAL A 284 3.92 -46.69 20.94
C VAL A 284 3.56 -45.55 19.97
N PRO A 285 4.11 -45.54 18.74
CA PRO A 285 3.72 -44.58 17.71
C PRO A 285 2.24 -44.69 17.37
N ASN A 286 1.61 -43.56 17.09
CA ASN A 286 0.21 -43.49 16.64
C ASN A 286 0.12 -42.89 15.23
N ALA A 287 -1.09 -42.76 14.70
CA ALA A 287 -1.30 -42.19 13.36
C ALA A 287 -0.71 -40.75 13.23
N ALA A 288 -0.71 -39.97 14.31
CA ALA A 288 -0.12 -38.62 14.32
C ALA A 288 1.42 -38.63 14.29
N THR A 289 2.07 -39.73 14.66
CA THR A 289 3.54 -39.89 14.54
C THR A 289 3.96 -40.08 13.08
N TYR A 290 3.16 -40.79 12.27
CA TYR A 290 3.47 -41.05 10.87
C TYR A 290 3.01 -39.94 9.90
N GLY A 291 2.01 -39.14 10.31
CA GLY A 291 1.50 -38.01 9.52
C GLY A 291 2.57 -37.01 9.03
N PRO A 292 3.52 -36.56 9.88
CA PRO A 292 4.63 -35.70 9.46
C PRO A 292 5.49 -36.26 8.33
N PHE A 293 5.85 -37.55 8.39
CA PHE A 293 6.62 -38.21 7.33
C PHE A 293 5.84 -38.23 6.01
N LEU A 294 4.53 -38.46 6.08
CA LEU A 294 3.68 -38.42 4.90
C LEU A 294 3.61 -37.01 4.32
N HIS A 295 3.42 -35.99 5.15
CA HIS A 295 3.41 -34.59 4.70
C HIS A 295 4.76 -34.17 4.10
N ALA A 296 5.90 -34.60 4.66
CA ALA A 296 7.22 -34.36 4.10
C ALA A 296 7.42 -35.05 2.74
N ALA A 297 6.94 -36.29 2.60
CA ALA A 297 6.94 -37.00 1.32
C ALA A 297 6.07 -36.28 0.28
N CYS A 298 4.87 -35.82 0.66
CA CYS A 298 4.00 -35.03 -0.21
C CYS A 298 4.64 -33.69 -0.62
N ALA A 299 5.29 -32.97 0.31
CA ALA A 299 5.98 -31.71 0.02
C ALA A 299 7.18 -31.90 -0.92
N SER A 300 7.88 -33.02 -0.79
CA SER A 300 9.01 -33.42 -1.64
C SER A 300 8.58 -34.06 -2.97
N LYS A 301 7.27 -34.23 -3.17
CA LYS A 301 6.66 -34.92 -4.32
C LYS A 301 7.15 -36.37 -4.54
N ASP A 302 7.57 -37.06 -3.48
CA ASP A 302 8.04 -38.46 -3.55
C ASP A 302 6.88 -39.44 -3.26
N VAL A 303 6.25 -39.94 -4.33
CA VAL A 303 5.15 -40.92 -4.25
C VAL A 303 5.61 -42.22 -3.57
N ARG A 304 6.83 -42.68 -3.85
CA ARG A 304 7.35 -43.94 -3.30
C ARG A 304 7.55 -43.83 -1.80
N ALA A 305 8.04 -42.69 -1.31
CA ALA A 305 8.14 -42.44 0.13
C ALA A 305 6.76 -42.39 0.80
N ALA A 306 5.79 -41.71 0.18
CA ALA A 306 4.43 -41.63 0.71
C ALA A 306 3.75 -43.00 0.84
N LEU A 307 3.87 -43.86 -0.19
CA LEU A 307 3.35 -45.22 -0.16
C LEU A 307 4.07 -46.10 0.88
N ARG A 308 5.40 -45.99 1.03
CA ARG A 308 6.15 -46.69 2.08
C ARG A 308 5.67 -46.33 3.49
N VAL A 309 5.31 -45.07 3.72
CA VAL A 309 4.77 -44.62 5.02
C VAL A 309 3.39 -45.23 5.26
N LEU A 310 2.52 -45.27 4.25
CA LEU A 310 1.22 -45.96 4.34
C LEU A 310 1.39 -47.46 4.64
N ASP A 311 2.30 -48.14 3.95
CA ASP A 311 2.59 -49.56 4.20
C ASP A 311 3.13 -49.79 5.60
N ARG A 312 3.99 -48.89 6.11
CA ARG A 312 4.52 -48.98 7.48
C ARG A 312 3.42 -48.76 8.53
N MET A 313 2.48 -47.84 8.30
CA MET A 313 1.32 -47.67 9.18
C MET A 313 0.48 -48.96 9.25
N ARG A 314 0.30 -49.66 8.12
CA ARG A 314 -0.40 -50.96 8.05
C ARG A 314 0.33 -52.05 8.82
N MET A 315 1.64 -52.15 8.65
CA MET A 315 2.47 -53.12 9.36
C MET A 315 2.44 -52.93 10.88
N CYS A 316 2.22 -51.71 11.35
CA CYS A 316 2.05 -51.39 12.77
C CYS A 316 0.59 -51.53 13.27
N VAL A 317 -0.33 -52.07 12.45
CA VAL A 317 -1.77 -52.24 12.79
C VAL A 317 -2.44 -50.89 13.10
N LEU A 318 -1.94 -49.79 12.53
CA LEU A 318 -2.58 -48.49 12.61
C LEU A 318 -3.46 -48.31 11.38
N THR A 319 -4.77 -48.14 11.56
CA THR A 319 -5.67 -47.81 10.45
C THR A 319 -5.39 -46.37 9.99
N PRO A 320 -4.94 -46.14 8.75
CA PRO A 320 -4.83 -44.78 8.23
C PRO A 320 -6.22 -44.16 8.19
N ASN A 321 -6.37 -42.98 8.78
CA ASN A 321 -7.64 -42.27 8.74
C ASN A 321 -7.87 -41.64 7.36
N VAL A 322 -9.11 -41.22 7.08
CA VAL A 322 -9.50 -40.56 5.81
C VAL A 322 -8.57 -39.39 5.47
N PHE A 323 -8.10 -38.63 6.47
CA PHE A 323 -7.15 -37.52 6.30
C PHE A 323 -5.77 -37.96 5.73
N THR A 324 -5.29 -39.13 6.13
CA THR A 324 -4.01 -39.69 5.67
C THR A 324 -4.11 -40.11 4.20
N TYR A 325 -5.18 -40.81 3.83
CA TYR A 325 -5.43 -41.16 2.43
C TYR A 325 -5.63 -39.93 1.54
N ASN A 326 -6.35 -38.94 2.06
CA ASN A 326 -6.55 -37.65 1.42
C ASN A 326 -5.25 -36.93 1.05
N ALA A 327 -4.24 -36.94 1.93
CA ALA A 327 -2.93 -36.37 1.64
C ALA A 327 -2.23 -37.05 0.44
N VAL A 328 -2.40 -38.37 0.29
CA VAL A 328 -1.84 -39.15 -0.82
C VAL A 328 -2.63 -38.95 -2.11
N ILE A 329 -3.96 -38.98 -2.05
CA ILE A 329 -4.83 -38.67 -3.21
C ILE A 329 -4.47 -37.32 -3.79
N ARG A 330 -4.26 -36.30 -2.94
CA ARG A 330 -3.83 -34.97 -3.38
C ARG A 330 -2.45 -34.97 -4.03
N LEU A 331 -1.48 -35.68 -3.47
CA LEU A 331 -0.14 -35.79 -4.04
C LEU A 331 -0.18 -36.40 -5.45
N LEU A 332 -0.88 -37.53 -5.61
CA LEU A 332 -1.05 -38.22 -6.89
C LEU A 332 -1.77 -37.32 -7.91
N CYS A 333 -2.82 -36.62 -7.47
CA CYS A 333 -3.53 -35.63 -8.28
C CYS A 333 -2.64 -34.47 -8.75
N ASP A 334 -1.77 -33.95 -7.87
CA ASP A 334 -0.84 -32.84 -8.19
C ASP A 334 0.28 -33.28 -9.15
N LEU A 335 0.59 -34.57 -9.21
CA LEU A 335 1.54 -35.18 -10.17
C LEU A 335 0.89 -35.64 -11.48
N GLY A 336 -0.45 -35.66 -11.54
CA GLY A 336 -1.21 -36.09 -12.71
C GLY A 336 -1.48 -37.59 -12.79
N GLU A 337 -1.12 -38.37 -11.75
CA GLU A 337 -1.37 -39.81 -11.65
C GLU A 337 -2.79 -40.08 -11.13
N VAL A 338 -3.79 -39.69 -11.93
CA VAL A 338 -5.21 -39.72 -11.53
C VAL A 338 -5.73 -41.16 -11.32
N ASP A 339 -5.25 -42.12 -12.11
CA ASP A 339 -5.68 -43.52 -12.01
C ASP A 339 -5.24 -44.15 -10.68
N GLU A 340 -4.04 -43.84 -10.20
CA GLU A 340 -3.57 -44.28 -8.89
C GLU A 340 -4.34 -43.61 -7.75
N ALA A 341 -4.72 -42.34 -7.92
CA ALA A 341 -5.57 -41.64 -6.95
C ALA A 341 -6.97 -42.28 -6.82
N TYR A 342 -7.53 -42.82 -7.91
CA TYR A 342 -8.76 -43.62 -7.86
C TYR A 342 -8.57 -44.95 -7.13
N ASN A 343 -7.43 -45.63 -7.33
CA ASN A 343 -7.13 -46.87 -6.59
C ASN A 343 -7.07 -46.62 -5.08
N ILE A 344 -6.45 -45.51 -4.65
CA ILE A 344 -6.42 -45.12 -3.23
C ILE A 344 -7.83 -44.78 -2.71
N LEU A 345 -8.68 -44.10 -3.51
CA LEU A 345 -10.07 -43.82 -3.13
C LEU A 345 -10.88 -45.11 -2.94
N ASP A 346 -10.74 -46.08 -3.85
CA ASP A 346 -11.40 -47.38 -3.76
C ASP A 346 -10.89 -48.19 -2.56
N GLU A 347 -9.60 -48.06 -2.24
CA GLU A 347 -8.98 -48.69 -1.07
C GLU A 347 -9.54 -48.16 0.26
N ILE A 348 -9.85 -46.87 0.38
CA ILE A 348 -10.54 -46.30 1.56
C ILE A 348 -11.83 -47.08 1.82
N THR A 349 -12.63 -47.31 0.78
CA THR A 349 -13.92 -48.01 0.87
C THR A 349 -13.74 -49.49 1.23
N ILE A 350 -12.70 -50.16 0.69
CA ILE A 350 -12.40 -51.57 1.00
C ILE A 350 -11.99 -51.75 2.48
N GLN A 351 -11.28 -50.79 3.05
CA GLN A 351 -10.85 -50.81 4.45
C GLN A 351 -11.98 -50.48 5.45
N GLY A 352 -13.20 -50.21 4.96
CA GLY A 352 -14.37 -49.95 5.79
C GLY A 352 -14.52 -48.49 6.25
N GLU A 353 -13.65 -47.60 5.79
CA GLU A 353 -13.77 -46.15 6.01
C GLU A 353 -14.59 -45.52 4.88
N LYS A 354 -15.33 -44.45 5.16
CA LYS A 354 -16.12 -43.74 4.14
C LYS A 354 -15.34 -42.53 3.62
N PRO A 355 -15.10 -42.42 2.30
CA PRO A 355 -14.50 -41.22 1.74
C PRO A 355 -15.34 -39.98 2.05
N ASP A 356 -14.67 -38.89 2.40
CA ASP A 356 -15.32 -37.61 2.69
C ASP A 356 -15.47 -36.75 1.43
N VAL A 357 -16.24 -35.66 1.55
CA VAL A 357 -16.47 -34.70 0.46
C VAL A 357 -15.14 -34.14 -0.08
N TRP A 358 -14.11 -34.04 0.76
CA TRP A 358 -12.80 -33.55 0.38
C TRP A 358 -12.05 -34.52 -0.54
N SER A 359 -12.12 -35.83 -0.25
CA SER A 359 -11.55 -36.91 -1.08
C SER A 359 -12.04 -36.76 -2.53
N TYR A 360 -13.36 -36.62 -2.66
CA TYR A 360 -14.03 -36.45 -3.94
C TYR A 360 -13.77 -35.09 -4.60
N ASN A 361 -13.78 -33.99 -3.83
CA ASN A 361 -13.52 -32.65 -4.36
C ASN A 361 -12.09 -32.51 -4.91
N THR A 362 -11.13 -33.23 -4.35
CA THR A 362 -9.73 -33.23 -4.84
C THR A 362 -9.65 -33.83 -6.25
N LEU A 363 -10.27 -34.99 -6.47
CA LEU A 363 -10.38 -35.60 -7.80
C LEU A 363 -11.25 -34.76 -8.76
N LEU A 364 -12.35 -34.19 -8.26
CA LEU A 364 -13.20 -33.30 -9.03
C LEU A 364 -12.44 -32.08 -9.53
N ASN A 365 -11.55 -31.49 -8.71
CA ASN A 365 -10.71 -30.37 -9.09
C ASN A 365 -9.81 -30.70 -10.29
N VAL A 366 -9.21 -31.90 -10.29
CA VAL A 366 -8.35 -32.35 -11.40
C VAL A 366 -9.16 -32.46 -12.69
N HIS A 367 -10.30 -33.15 -12.66
CA HIS A 367 -11.18 -33.24 -13.83
C HIS A 367 -11.72 -31.87 -14.27
N CYS A 368 -11.98 -30.96 -13.32
CA CYS A 368 -12.39 -29.60 -13.63
C CYS A 368 -11.28 -28.80 -14.35
N LYS A 369 -10.02 -28.95 -13.93
CA LYS A 369 -8.84 -28.34 -14.58
C LYS A 369 -8.58 -28.93 -15.97
N LEU A 370 -8.71 -30.25 -16.11
CA LEU A 370 -8.55 -30.97 -17.38
C LEU A 370 -9.77 -30.84 -18.30
N LYS A 371 -10.86 -30.18 -17.84
CA LYS A 371 -12.12 -29.96 -18.58
C LYS A 371 -12.83 -31.26 -18.99
N GLU A 372 -12.66 -32.33 -18.24
CA GLU A 372 -13.25 -33.64 -18.51
C GLU A 372 -14.68 -33.75 -17.96
N VAL A 373 -15.65 -33.13 -18.65
CA VAL A 373 -17.05 -32.99 -18.21
C VAL A 373 -17.69 -34.32 -17.78
N ASN A 374 -17.56 -35.37 -18.60
CA ASN A 374 -18.21 -36.66 -18.34
C ASN A 374 -17.65 -37.38 -17.09
N LYS A 375 -16.35 -37.26 -16.83
CA LYS A 375 -15.71 -37.87 -15.65
C LYS A 375 -16.12 -37.11 -14.38
N ALA A 376 -16.16 -35.78 -14.42
CA ALA A 376 -16.62 -34.94 -13.32
C ALA A 376 -18.09 -35.23 -12.92
N LEU A 377 -19.01 -35.34 -13.90
CA LEU A 377 -20.42 -35.67 -13.64
C LEU A 377 -20.61 -37.09 -13.10
N ARG A 378 -19.82 -38.06 -13.57
CA ARG A 378 -19.80 -39.43 -13.00
C ARG A 378 -19.32 -39.43 -11.56
N LEU A 379 -18.36 -38.59 -11.20
CA LEU A 379 -17.84 -38.50 -9.84
C LEU A 379 -18.90 -37.93 -8.88
N ILE A 380 -19.64 -36.90 -9.28
CA ILE A 380 -20.80 -36.38 -8.53
C ILE A 380 -21.88 -37.44 -8.36
N SER A 381 -22.14 -38.22 -9.41
CA SER A 381 -23.11 -39.33 -9.33
C SER A 381 -22.63 -40.46 -8.40
N ARG A 382 -21.31 -40.66 -8.28
CA ARG A 382 -20.70 -41.62 -7.36
C ARG A 382 -20.82 -41.14 -5.91
N MET A 383 -20.56 -39.85 -5.66
CA MET A 383 -20.78 -39.20 -4.36
C MET A 383 -22.21 -39.41 -3.85
N ASP A 384 -23.21 -39.19 -4.71
CA ASP A 384 -24.62 -39.40 -4.38
C ASP A 384 -24.93 -40.88 -4.01
N LYS A 385 -24.32 -41.84 -4.72
CA LYS A 385 -24.51 -43.29 -4.47
C LYS A 385 -23.83 -43.79 -3.20
N GLU A 386 -22.67 -43.24 -2.87
CA GLU A 386 -21.90 -43.61 -1.67
C GLU A 386 -22.35 -42.86 -0.40
N LEU A 387 -23.50 -42.16 -0.47
CA LEU A 387 -24.09 -41.40 0.65
C LEU A 387 -23.18 -40.27 1.16
N CYS A 388 -22.35 -39.70 0.29
CA CYS A 388 -21.48 -38.56 0.57
C CYS A 388 -21.93 -37.36 -0.29
N PRO A 389 -22.98 -36.62 0.10
CA PRO A 389 -23.60 -35.62 -0.76
C PRO A 389 -22.63 -34.48 -1.11
N PRO A 390 -22.56 -34.04 -2.38
CA PRO A 390 -21.74 -32.92 -2.80
C PRO A 390 -22.10 -31.63 -2.04
N ASP A 391 -21.10 -30.82 -1.68
CA ASP A 391 -21.32 -29.56 -0.98
C ASP A 391 -21.40 -28.36 -1.95
N ARG A 392 -21.63 -27.16 -1.41
CA ARG A 392 -21.65 -25.92 -2.21
C ARG A 392 -20.36 -25.70 -3.00
N HIS A 393 -19.21 -26.17 -2.49
CA HIS A 393 -17.93 -26.04 -3.17
C HIS A 393 -17.85 -26.97 -4.38
N SER A 394 -18.29 -28.23 -4.24
CA SER A 394 -18.40 -29.21 -5.32
C SER A 394 -19.21 -28.65 -6.49
N TYR A 395 -20.39 -28.08 -6.22
CA TYR A 395 -21.24 -27.48 -7.24
C TYR A 395 -20.61 -26.24 -7.88
N ASN A 396 -20.01 -25.34 -7.08
CA ASN A 396 -19.34 -24.15 -7.63
C ASN A 396 -18.18 -24.51 -8.57
N MET A 397 -17.40 -25.55 -8.24
CA MET A 397 -16.32 -26.06 -9.11
C MET A 397 -16.87 -26.60 -10.43
N LEU A 398 -17.97 -27.36 -10.36
CA LEU A 398 -18.63 -27.93 -11.53
C LEU A 398 -19.22 -26.82 -12.43
N LEU A 399 -19.96 -25.87 -11.86
CA LEU A 399 -20.54 -24.73 -12.58
C LEU A 399 -19.46 -23.90 -13.27
N LYS A 400 -18.37 -23.57 -12.57
CA LYS A 400 -17.24 -22.82 -13.15
C LYS A 400 -16.63 -23.56 -14.34
N MET A 401 -16.46 -24.87 -14.26
CA MET A 401 -15.94 -25.68 -15.36
C MET A 401 -16.92 -25.76 -16.54
N LEU A 402 -18.20 -26.05 -16.30
CA LEU A 402 -19.22 -26.16 -17.35
C LEU A 402 -19.36 -24.86 -18.14
N ILE A 403 -19.37 -23.72 -17.44
CA ILE A 403 -19.38 -22.40 -18.09
C ILE A 403 -18.09 -22.19 -18.88
N ALA A 404 -16.91 -22.50 -18.33
CA ALA A 404 -15.64 -22.34 -19.04
C ALA A 404 -15.62 -23.13 -20.37
N VAL A 405 -16.08 -24.38 -20.36
CA VAL A 405 -16.19 -25.26 -21.55
C VAL A 405 -17.30 -24.83 -22.51
N GLY A 406 -18.27 -24.02 -22.07
CA GLY A 406 -19.39 -23.52 -22.88
C GLY A 406 -20.63 -24.42 -22.85
N ARG A 407 -20.70 -25.39 -21.93
CA ARG A 407 -21.86 -26.27 -21.71
C ARG A 407 -22.86 -25.62 -20.75
N ILE A 408 -23.41 -24.49 -21.15
CA ILE A 408 -24.20 -23.61 -20.28
C ILE A 408 -25.53 -24.24 -19.89
N ASP A 409 -26.20 -24.96 -20.81
CA ASP A 409 -27.51 -25.56 -20.51
C ASP A 409 -27.39 -26.64 -19.42
N THR A 410 -26.31 -27.44 -19.47
CA THR A 410 -25.98 -28.38 -18.40
C THR A 410 -25.59 -27.67 -17.09
N ALA A 411 -25.03 -26.45 -17.14
CA ALA A 411 -24.76 -25.66 -15.93
C ALA A 411 -26.07 -25.16 -15.27
N ILE A 412 -27.06 -24.79 -16.08
CA ILE A 412 -28.40 -24.40 -15.60
C ILE A 412 -29.12 -25.61 -14.99
N GLU A 413 -29.07 -26.78 -15.64
CA GLU A 413 -29.62 -28.02 -15.07
C GLU A 413 -28.99 -28.37 -13.71
N VAL A 414 -27.68 -28.19 -13.58
CA VAL A 414 -26.97 -28.37 -12.31
C VAL A 414 -27.45 -27.36 -11.28
N TRP A 415 -27.60 -26.08 -11.65
CA TRP A 415 -28.13 -25.03 -10.76
C TRP A 415 -29.53 -25.36 -10.25
N ASP A 416 -30.47 -25.71 -11.14
CA ASP A 416 -31.84 -26.05 -10.78
C ASP A 416 -31.92 -27.35 -9.97
N GLY A 417 -30.97 -28.26 -10.18
CA GLY A 417 -30.81 -29.48 -9.40
C GLY A 417 -30.32 -29.23 -7.96
N MET A 418 -29.63 -28.12 -7.68
CA MET A 418 -29.08 -27.83 -6.34
C MET A 418 -30.20 -27.63 -5.31
N GLU A 419 -31.26 -26.87 -5.65
CA GLU A 419 -32.38 -26.61 -4.74
C GLU A 419 -33.16 -27.90 -4.41
N LYS A 420 -33.40 -28.74 -5.42
CA LYS A 420 -34.06 -30.05 -5.25
C LYS A 420 -33.29 -30.99 -4.33
N ARG A 421 -31.98 -30.80 -4.21
CA ARG A 421 -31.07 -31.57 -3.35
C ARG A 421 -30.83 -30.91 -1.97
N GLY A 422 -31.56 -29.83 -1.67
CA GLY A 422 -31.51 -29.12 -0.38
C GLY A 422 -30.41 -28.05 -0.26
N PHE A 423 -29.72 -27.71 -1.35
CA PHE A 423 -28.64 -26.74 -1.35
C PHE A 423 -29.09 -25.38 -1.89
N HIS A 424 -29.13 -24.39 -1.00
CA HIS A 424 -29.47 -23.02 -1.35
C HIS A 424 -28.21 -22.24 -1.80
N PRO A 425 -28.24 -21.58 -2.98
CA PRO A 425 -27.14 -20.74 -3.47
C PRO A 425 -26.75 -19.63 -2.50
N GLY A 426 -25.45 -19.32 -2.43
CA GLY A 426 -24.93 -18.17 -1.69
C GLY A 426 -24.32 -17.12 -2.61
N ALA A 427 -23.81 -16.02 -2.05
CA ALA A 427 -23.22 -14.92 -2.83
C ALA A 427 -22.10 -15.38 -3.78
N ALA A 428 -21.28 -16.35 -3.35
CA ALA A 428 -20.23 -16.94 -4.20
C ALA A 428 -20.78 -17.75 -5.38
N THR A 429 -21.87 -18.50 -5.18
CA THR A 429 -22.50 -19.32 -6.23
C THR A 429 -23.16 -18.44 -7.29
N TYR A 430 -23.89 -17.40 -6.87
CA TYR A 430 -24.41 -16.37 -7.76
C TYR A 430 -23.29 -15.68 -8.54
N SER A 431 -22.20 -15.33 -7.88
CA SER A 431 -21.05 -14.69 -8.54
C SER A 431 -20.42 -15.57 -9.62
N VAL A 432 -20.33 -16.89 -9.41
CA VAL A 432 -19.81 -17.83 -10.44
C VAL A 432 -20.70 -17.84 -11.68
N MET A 433 -22.02 -17.86 -11.51
CA MET A 433 -22.97 -17.80 -12.64
C MET A 433 -22.89 -16.45 -13.35
N ILE A 434 -22.99 -15.34 -12.62
CA ILE A 434 -23.03 -13.99 -13.19
C ILE A 434 -21.72 -13.67 -13.94
N HIS A 435 -20.57 -13.84 -13.30
CA HIS A 435 -19.26 -13.55 -13.93
C HIS A 435 -19.02 -14.48 -15.12
N GLY A 436 -19.37 -15.75 -14.96
CA GLY A 436 -19.21 -16.76 -15.99
C GLY A 436 -20.06 -16.49 -17.23
N LEU A 437 -21.34 -16.16 -17.05
CA LEU A 437 -22.29 -15.93 -18.14
C LEU A 437 -22.02 -14.61 -18.88
N VAL A 438 -21.61 -13.54 -18.18
CA VAL A 438 -21.22 -12.26 -18.82
C VAL A 438 -20.05 -12.44 -19.78
N SER A 439 -19.14 -13.37 -19.50
CA SER A 439 -18.00 -13.67 -20.37
C SER A 439 -18.37 -14.42 -21.66
N LYS A 440 -19.61 -14.89 -21.80
CA LYS A 440 -20.07 -15.71 -22.94
C LYS A 440 -20.97 -14.91 -23.87
N LYS A 441 -20.66 -14.98 -25.16
CA LYS A 441 -21.37 -14.23 -26.21
C LYS A 441 -22.84 -14.63 -26.25
N GLY A 442 -23.74 -13.65 -26.03
CA GLY A 442 -25.18 -13.82 -26.17
C GLY A 442 -25.93 -14.37 -24.95
N ARG A 443 -25.30 -14.45 -23.78
CA ARG A 443 -25.92 -14.97 -22.55
C ARG A 443 -25.96 -13.92 -21.42
N ALA A 444 -26.00 -12.63 -21.79
CA ALA A 444 -26.08 -11.52 -20.84
C ALA A 444 -27.45 -11.49 -20.15
N GLU A 445 -28.53 -11.82 -20.86
CA GLU A 445 -29.89 -12.01 -20.32
C GLU A 445 -29.94 -12.96 -19.11
N ASP A 446 -29.34 -14.15 -19.23
CA ASP A 446 -29.31 -15.11 -18.10
C ASP A 446 -28.50 -14.55 -16.92
N ALA A 447 -27.38 -13.88 -17.20
CA ALA A 447 -26.56 -13.26 -16.16
C ALA A 447 -27.33 -12.16 -15.39
N CYS A 448 -28.12 -11.36 -16.11
CA CYS A 448 -29.04 -10.37 -15.54
C CYS A 448 -30.09 -11.03 -14.66
N SER A 449 -30.73 -12.10 -15.14
CA SER A 449 -31.74 -12.85 -14.37
C SER A 449 -31.18 -13.36 -13.04
N TYR A 450 -29.97 -13.94 -13.05
CA TYR A 450 -29.31 -14.38 -11.82
C TYR A 450 -28.90 -13.22 -10.90
N PHE A 451 -28.54 -12.06 -11.44
CA PHE A 451 -28.24 -10.87 -10.63
C PHE A 451 -29.49 -10.29 -9.96
N VAL A 452 -30.62 -10.20 -10.68
CA VAL A 452 -31.91 -9.78 -10.13
C VAL A 452 -32.37 -10.75 -9.04
N ARG A 453 -32.33 -12.06 -9.32
CA ARG A 453 -32.69 -13.09 -8.34
C ARG A 453 -31.82 -13.03 -7.07
N MET A 454 -30.52 -12.75 -7.21
CA MET A 454 -29.61 -12.56 -6.08
C MET A 454 -30.04 -11.40 -5.17
N VAL A 455 -30.47 -10.28 -5.77
CA VAL A 455 -30.94 -9.09 -5.06
C VAL A 455 -32.30 -9.34 -4.41
N ASP A 456 -33.22 -10.00 -5.11
CA ASP A 456 -34.56 -10.32 -4.61
C ASP A 456 -34.52 -11.29 -3.42
N GLU A 457 -33.61 -12.26 -3.43
CA GLU A 457 -33.36 -13.18 -2.32
C GLU A 457 -32.64 -12.50 -1.13
N GLY A 458 -32.29 -11.21 -1.23
CA GLY A 458 -31.64 -10.44 -0.18
C GLY A 458 -30.18 -10.83 0.07
N ILE A 459 -29.50 -11.39 -0.94
CA ILE A 459 -28.11 -11.82 -0.86
C ILE A 459 -27.22 -10.69 -1.41
N PRO A 460 -26.38 -10.04 -0.59
CA PRO A 460 -25.62 -8.88 -1.04
C PRO A 460 -24.51 -9.28 -2.04
N PRO A 461 -24.42 -8.62 -3.22
CA PRO A 461 -23.36 -8.88 -4.18
C PRO A 461 -22.00 -8.38 -3.68
N TYR A 462 -20.93 -9.11 -4.06
CA TYR A 462 -19.58 -8.59 -3.96
C TYR A 462 -19.41 -7.41 -4.91
N GLN A 463 -18.48 -6.50 -4.62
CA GLN A 463 -18.22 -5.31 -5.45
C GLN A 463 -17.96 -5.67 -6.92
N THR A 464 -17.21 -6.74 -7.17
CA THR A 464 -16.95 -7.24 -8.53
C THR A 464 -18.22 -7.81 -9.18
N THR A 465 -19.03 -8.57 -8.45
CA THR A 465 -20.31 -9.10 -8.94
C THR A 465 -21.33 -8.01 -9.24
N TYR A 466 -21.29 -6.92 -8.49
CA TYR A 466 -22.07 -5.71 -8.77
C TYR A 466 -21.64 -5.06 -10.09
N GLN A 467 -20.33 -4.90 -10.32
CA GLN A 467 -19.80 -4.37 -11.58
C GLN A 467 -20.15 -5.25 -12.79
N TYR A 468 -20.00 -6.58 -12.69
CA TYR A 468 -20.35 -7.49 -13.79
C TYR A 468 -21.87 -7.59 -14.01
N GLY A 469 -22.67 -7.55 -12.95
CA GLY A 469 -24.14 -7.50 -13.04
C GLY A 469 -24.62 -6.23 -13.74
N LEU A 470 -24.05 -5.07 -13.39
CA LEU A 470 -24.32 -3.80 -14.08
C LEU A 470 -23.88 -3.84 -15.55
N ARG A 471 -22.71 -4.39 -15.85
CA ARG A 471 -22.26 -4.57 -17.24
C ARG A 471 -23.21 -5.45 -18.06
N ALA A 472 -23.76 -6.50 -17.45
CA ALA A 472 -24.76 -7.34 -18.10
C ALA A 472 -26.04 -6.55 -18.42
N LEU A 473 -26.52 -5.75 -17.46
CA LEU A 473 -27.69 -4.89 -17.61
C LEU A 473 -27.51 -3.84 -18.72
N ILE A 474 -26.31 -3.25 -18.81
CA ILE A 474 -25.93 -2.29 -19.87
C ILE A 474 -25.87 -2.96 -21.26
N THR A 475 -25.39 -4.20 -21.32
CA THR A 475 -25.28 -4.95 -22.59
C THR A 475 -26.64 -5.35 -23.16
N GLU A 476 -27.62 -5.63 -22.30
CA GLU A 476 -29.01 -5.92 -22.70
C GLU A 476 -29.79 -4.65 -23.07
N SER A 477 -29.55 -3.52 -22.40
CA SER A 477 -30.17 -2.23 -22.78
C SER A 477 -29.70 -1.75 -24.16
N GLY A 478 -28.43 -1.98 -24.53
CA GLY A 478 -27.94 -1.73 -25.89
C GLY A 478 -28.52 -2.67 -26.98
N ARG A 479 -29.28 -3.71 -26.62
CA ARG A 479 -30.07 -4.54 -27.57
C ARG A 479 -31.53 -4.11 -27.64
N TYR A 480 -32.05 -3.47 -26.58
CA TYR A 480 -33.43 -2.99 -26.53
C TYR A 480 -33.72 -1.87 -27.54
N ASP A 481 -32.71 -1.07 -27.88
CA ASP A 481 -32.78 -0.06 -28.95
C ASP A 481 -33.09 -0.63 -30.34
N SER A 482 -32.93 -1.96 -30.55
CA SER A 482 -33.24 -2.61 -31.81
C SER A 482 -34.69 -3.11 -31.95
N ILE A 483 -35.53 -2.98 -30.91
CA ILE A 483 -36.93 -3.48 -30.93
C ILE A 483 -37.98 -2.38 -30.63
N CYS A 484 -37.62 -1.22 -30.08
CA CYS A 484 -38.59 -0.16 -29.76
C CYS A 484 -38.59 1.02 -30.74
N THR A 485 -38.94 0.76 -32.01
CA THR A 485 -39.46 1.82 -32.90
C THR A 485 -40.97 2.01 -32.65
N LYS A 486 -41.36 2.50 -31.48
CA LYS A 486 -42.66 3.15 -31.26
C LYS A 486 -42.49 4.30 -30.25
N PRO A 487 -43.16 5.44 -30.49
CA PRO A 487 -42.94 6.66 -29.70
C PRO A 487 -43.37 6.48 -28.24
N PRO A 488 -42.77 7.23 -27.30
CA PRO A 488 -42.92 7.01 -25.87
C PRO A 488 -44.32 7.39 -25.38
N ASN A 489 -44.81 6.61 -24.43
CA ASN A 489 -46.04 6.84 -23.71
C ASN A 489 -45.76 7.83 -22.55
N PRO A 490 -46.61 8.85 -22.29
CA PRO A 490 -46.31 9.91 -21.32
C PRO A 490 -46.26 9.50 -19.83
N ASP A 491 -46.54 8.23 -19.50
CA ASP A 491 -46.65 7.74 -18.12
C ASP A 491 -45.45 6.85 -17.67
N ASP A 492 -44.33 6.87 -18.41
CA ASP A 492 -43.16 6.04 -18.09
C ASP A 492 -42.24 6.68 -17.03
N GLU A 493 -42.60 6.52 -15.76
CA GLU A 493 -41.77 6.88 -14.60
C GLU A 493 -40.38 6.19 -14.60
N MET A 494 -40.22 5.07 -15.31
CA MET A 494 -38.95 4.35 -15.43
C MET A 494 -38.04 5.02 -16.44
N GLY A 495 -38.58 5.50 -17.57
CA GLY A 495 -37.84 6.27 -18.57
C GLY A 495 -37.25 7.57 -18.01
N ALA A 496 -38.03 8.31 -17.21
CA ALA A 496 -37.54 9.53 -16.55
C ALA A 496 -36.47 9.26 -15.48
N LYS A 497 -36.54 8.12 -14.78
CA LYS A 497 -35.49 7.67 -13.84
C LYS A 497 -34.24 7.17 -14.56
N ILE A 498 -34.39 6.56 -15.73
CA ILE A 498 -33.30 6.12 -16.59
C ILE A 498 -32.60 7.34 -17.20
N ASP A 499 -33.33 8.37 -17.62
CA ASP A 499 -32.74 9.64 -18.09
C ASP A 499 -32.02 10.40 -16.96
N GLU A 500 -32.55 10.40 -15.72
CA GLU A 500 -31.84 10.89 -14.52
C GLU A 500 -30.60 10.06 -14.17
N LEU A 501 -30.64 8.74 -14.40
CA LEU A 501 -29.51 7.82 -14.19
C LEU A 501 -28.47 7.92 -15.31
N GLU A 502 -28.87 8.15 -16.57
CA GLU A 502 -28.01 8.36 -17.73
C GLU A 502 -27.33 9.73 -17.68
N GLN A 503 -28.03 10.77 -17.25
CA GLN A 503 -27.39 12.05 -16.88
C GLN A 503 -26.43 11.85 -15.71
N SER A 504 -26.75 11.01 -14.71
CA SER A 504 -25.83 10.72 -13.62
C SER A 504 -24.64 9.81 -13.97
N VAL A 505 -24.65 9.12 -15.13
CA VAL A 505 -23.61 8.17 -15.57
C VAL A 505 -22.73 8.76 -16.69
N ASN A 506 -23.25 9.68 -17.50
CA ASN A 506 -22.47 10.42 -18.51
C ASN A 506 -21.87 11.73 -17.98
N ASP A 507 -22.17 12.11 -16.75
CA ASP A 507 -21.35 13.09 -16.04
C ASP A 507 -20.01 12.43 -15.70
N LEU A 508 -18.92 13.07 -16.13
CA LEU A 508 -17.63 13.02 -15.43
C LEU A 508 -17.85 13.53 -14.00
N LYS A 509 -18.46 12.71 -13.12
CA LYS A 509 -18.55 12.97 -11.68
C LYS A 509 -17.25 12.53 -11.05
N ALA A 510 -16.26 13.40 -11.13
CA ALA A 510 -15.11 13.36 -10.25
C ALA A 510 -14.83 14.80 -9.86
N GLU A 511 -14.91 15.10 -8.56
CA GLU A 511 -14.18 16.24 -8.00
C GLU A 511 -12.71 16.03 -8.38
N MET A 512 -12.29 16.61 -9.49
CA MET A 512 -10.94 16.43 -10.02
C MET A 512 -9.94 17.10 -9.09
N GLY A 513 -10.21 18.30 -8.61
CA GLY A 513 -9.35 19.02 -7.67
C GLY A 513 -9.74 18.78 -6.20
N THR A 514 -8.74 18.55 -5.36
CA THR A 514 -8.85 18.52 -3.88
C THR A 514 -7.74 19.37 -3.24
N GLU A 515 -8.05 19.99 -2.10
CA GLU A 515 -7.03 20.64 -1.26
C GLU A 515 -6.37 19.61 -0.35
N ILE A 516 -5.04 19.46 -0.48
CA ILE A 516 -4.19 18.67 0.41
C ILE A 516 -3.15 19.58 1.08
N VAL A 517 -2.22 19.02 1.84
CA VAL A 517 -1.21 19.78 2.58
C VAL A 517 0.20 19.37 2.14
N ASP A 518 1.05 20.35 1.84
CA ASP A 518 2.46 20.18 1.47
C ASP A 518 3.34 19.80 2.67
N SER A 519 4.62 19.53 2.41
CA SER A 519 5.62 19.14 3.40
C SER A 519 5.90 20.18 4.50
N ARG A 520 5.42 21.41 4.32
CA ARG A 520 5.55 22.54 5.27
C ARG A 520 4.25 22.82 6.02
N GLY A 521 3.18 22.06 5.76
CA GLY A 521 1.90 22.28 6.41
C GLY A 521 1.02 23.33 5.71
N ASN A 522 1.35 23.76 4.49
CA ASN A 522 0.53 24.70 3.72
C ASN A 522 -0.38 23.97 2.74
N PRO A 523 -1.58 24.50 2.43
CA PRO A 523 -2.46 23.89 1.43
C PRO A 523 -1.81 23.84 0.03
N THR A 524 -2.13 22.82 -0.75
CA THR A 524 -1.80 22.71 -2.17
C THR A 524 -2.85 21.87 -2.92
N VAL A 525 -2.77 21.87 -4.25
CA VAL A 525 -3.73 21.21 -5.13
C VAL A 525 -3.31 19.77 -5.42
N GLU A 526 -4.24 18.84 -5.26
CA GLU A 526 -4.18 17.47 -5.79
C GLU A 526 -5.25 17.29 -6.87
N VAL A 527 -4.92 16.57 -7.94
CA VAL A 527 -5.85 16.26 -9.03
C VAL A 527 -6.00 14.76 -9.25
N ASP A 528 -7.23 14.29 -9.14
CA ASP A 528 -7.69 12.95 -9.48
C ASP A 528 -8.36 12.94 -10.86
N LEU A 529 -7.75 12.23 -11.80
CA LEU A 529 -8.30 12.04 -13.14
C LEU A 529 -8.66 10.57 -13.36
N VAL A 530 -9.91 10.32 -13.77
CA VAL A 530 -10.38 8.98 -14.15
C VAL A 530 -10.55 8.95 -15.67
N ALA A 531 -9.74 8.14 -16.34
CA ALA A 531 -9.82 7.95 -17.78
C ALA A 531 -10.83 6.83 -18.15
N GLY A 532 -11.08 6.63 -19.44
CA GLY A 532 -12.04 5.63 -19.95
C GLY A 532 -11.70 4.17 -19.61
N ASP A 533 -10.53 3.90 -19.03
CA ASP A 533 -10.12 2.60 -18.48
C ASP A 533 -10.58 2.38 -17.01
N CYS A 534 -11.32 3.35 -16.45
CA CYS A 534 -11.76 3.40 -15.06
C CYS A 534 -10.61 3.38 -14.03
N ARG A 535 -9.37 3.71 -14.44
CA ARG A 535 -8.23 3.84 -13.53
C ARG A 535 -8.13 5.28 -13.02
N LEU A 536 -7.74 5.39 -11.75
CA LEU A 536 -7.48 6.67 -11.10
C LEU A 536 -6.02 7.07 -11.32
N HIS A 537 -5.81 8.25 -11.91
CA HIS A 537 -4.52 8.88 -12.10
C HIS A 537 -4.45 10.15 -11.25
N ARG A 538 -3.55 10.13 -10.28
CA ARG A 538 -3.43 11.18 -9.26
C ARG A 538 -2.11 11.91 -9.39
N SER A 539 -2.16 13.23 -9.27
CA SER A 539 -0.96 14.06 -9.14
C SER A 539 -1.18 15.21 -8.17
N ALA A 540 -0.14 15.61 -7.45
CA ALA A 540 -0.18 16.75 -6.55
C ALA A 540 0.87 17.80 -6.94
N VAL A 541 0.54 19.07 -6.72
CA VAL A 541 1.36 20.20 -7.16
C VAL A 541 2.26 20.70 -6.02
N PRO A 542 3.57 20.90 -6.24
CA PRO A 542 4.45 21.48 -5.23
C PRO A 542 4.31 23.02 -5.17
N SER A 543 4.78 23.61 -4.08
CA SER A 543 4.77 25.07 -3.84
C SER A 543 6.15 25.57 -3.41
N GLY A 544 6.52 26.80 -3.84
CA GLY A 544 7.78 27.47 -3.50
C GLY A 544 7.74 28.24 -2.18
N ALA A 545 8.92 28.62 -1.65
CA ALA A 545 9.06 29.60 -0.56
C ALA A 545 9.30 30.99 -1.12
N SER A 546 10.31 31.12 -1.99
CA SER A 546 10.49 32.25 -2.89
C SER A 546 9.60 32.05 -4.13
N THR A 547 8.84 33.08 -4.47
CA THR A 547 8.10 33.16 -5.73
C THR A 547 8.75 34.25 -6.56
N GLY A 548 9.52 33.88 -7.58
CA GLY A 548 10.12 34.85 -8.49
C GLY A 548 9.05 35.69 -9.18
N ILE A 549 9.35 36.96 -9.44
CA ILE A 549 8.38 37.91 -10.04
C ILE A 549 7.94 37.56 -11.47
N TYR A 550 8.69 36.65 -12.12
CA TYR A 550 8.46 36.19 -13.49
C TYR A 550 7.84 34.78 -13.57
N GLU A 551 7.59 34.12 -12.44
CA GLU A 551 6.96 32.79 -12.39
C GLU A 551 5.49 32.84 -12.85
N ALA A 552 4.98 31.70 -13.34
CA ALA A 552 3.55 31.49 -13.46
C ALA A 552 2.88 31.58 -12.07
N LEU A 553 1.72 32.24 -12.01
CA LEU A 553 1.11 32.61 -10.74
C LEU A 553 0.46 31.41 -10.05
N GLU A 554 0.92 31.08 -8.84
CA GLU A 554 0.20 30.20 -7.93
C GLU A 554 -1.05 30.91 -7.37
N LEU A 555 -2.25 30.37 -7.63
CA LEU A 555 -3.48 30.97 -7.15
C LEU A 555 -3.76 30.55 -5.69
N ARG A 556 -3.77 31.53 -4.79
CA ARG A 556 -4.09 31.41 -3.36
C ARG A 556 -5.38 32.16 -3.03
N ASP A 557 -6.10 31.73 -2.00
CA ASP A 557 -7.39 32.30 -1.62
C ASP A 557 -7.29 33.68 -0.94
N GLY A 558 -6.17 33.96 -0.27
CA GLY A 558 -5.94 35.24 0.41
C GLY A 558 -6.75 35.46 1.69
N ASP A 559 -7.61 34.51 2.08
CA ASP A 559 -8.37 34.58 3.34
C ASP A 559 -7.47 34.33 4.56
N LYS A 560 -7.06 35.41 5.23
CA LYS A 560 -6.18 35.35 6.41
C LYS A 560 -6.73 34.50 7.56
N ALA A 561 -8.05 34.26 7.62
CA ALA A 561 -8.66 33.41 8.64
C ALA A 561 -8.43 31.91 8.40
N VAL A 562 -8.12 31.50 7.16
CA VAL A 562 -7.97 30.10 6.74
C VAL A 562 -6.55 29.86 6.24
N TYR A 563 -5.80 28.99 6.95
CA TYR A 563 -4.38 28.73 6.66
C TYR A 563 -3.51 29.99 6.49
N GLY A 564 -3.85 31.08 7.17
CA GLY A 564 -3.12 32.35 7.07
C GLY A 564 -3.15 33.00 5.69
N GLY A 565 -4.18 32.74 4.87
CA GLY A 565 -4.31 33.26 3.50
C GLY A 565 -3.80 32.33 2.42
N LYS A 566 -3.32 31.14 2.78
CA LYS A 566 -2.70 30.18 1.87
C LYS A 566 -3.65 29.07 1.38
N GLY A 567 -4.95 29.15 1.63
CA GLY A 567 -5.93 28.22 1.03
C GLY A 567 -5.83 28.19 -0.50
N VAL A 568 -6.25 27.08 -1.11
CA VAL A 568 -6.25 26.88 -2.57
C VAL A 568 -7.63 26.48 -3.12
N LEU A 569 -8.70 26.77 -2.39
CA LEU A 569 -10.06 26.38 -2.78
C LEU A 569 -10.51 27.06 -4.06
N ASN A 570 -10.03 28.27 -4.37
CA ASN A 570 -10.30 28.93 -5.65
C ASN A 570 -9.65 28.17 -6.82
N ALA A 571 -8.43 27.67 -6.66
CA ALA A 571 -7.75 26.85 -7.67
C ALA A 571 -8.46 25.50 -7.87
N VAL A 572 -8.85 24.85 -6.76
CA VAL A 572 -9.67 23.64 -6.78
C VAL A 572 -11.00 23.86 -7.49
N ARG A 573 -11.67 24.99 -7.21
CA ARG A 573 -12.91 25.37 -7.90
C ARG A 573 -12.68 25.57 -9.39
N ASN A 574 -11.60 26.23 -9.79
CA ASN A 574 -11.25 26.40 -11.21
C ASN A 574 -11.04 25.04 -11.91
N ILE A 575 -10.44 24.07 -11.24
CA ILE A 575 -10.32 22.70 -11.77
C ILE A 575 -11.70 22.08 -11.99
N ASN A 576 -12.52 22.06 -10.93
CA ASN A 576 -13.80 21.33 -10.93
C ASN A 576 -14.88 21.98 -11.82
N GLU A 577 -14.96 23.31 -11.82
CA GLU A 577 -16.05 24.04 -12.47
C GLU A 577 -15.69 24.59 -13.85
N VAL A 578 -14.40 24.78 -14.15
CA VAL A 578 -13.95 25.43 -15.40
C VAL A 578 -13.16 24.49 -16.28
N ILE A 579 -12.11 23.84 -15.76
CA ILE A 579 -11.22 22.98 -16.55
C ILE A 579 -11.89 21.64 -16.85
N ALA A 580 -12.38 20.93 -15.82
CA ALA A 580 -12.93 19.59 -15.92
C ALA A 580 -14.02 19.46 -17.01
N PRO A 581 -15.04 20.35 -17.08
CA PRO A 581 -16.09 20.23 -18.11
C PRO A 581 -15.58 20.42 -19.54
N LYS A 582 -14.44 21.10 -19.74
CA LYS A 582 -13.85 21.35 -21.06
C LYS A 582 -12.94 20.24 -21.56
N LEU A 583 -12.45 19.38 -20.65
CA LEU A 583 -11.59 18.26 -20.99
C LEU A 583 -12.35 16.93 -21.18
N VAL A 584 -13.65 16.92 -20.92
CA VAL A 584 -14.54 15.78 -21.19
C VAL A 584 -14.43 15.37 -22.67
N GLY A 585 -14.07 14.10 -22.92
CA GLY A 585 -13.97 13.54 -24.27
C GLY A 585 -12.67 13.89 -25.02
N VAL A 586 -11.73 14.60 -24.41
CA VAL A 586 -10.40 14.86 -24.99
C VAL A 586 -9.49 13.65 -24.74
N ASP A 587 -8.68 13.28 -25.74
CA ASP A 587 -7.76 12.14 -25.65
C ASP A 587 -6.54 12.48 -24.78
N VAL A 588 -6.43 11.79 -23.63
CA VAL A 588 -5.32 11.96 -22.66
C VAL A 588 -3.95 11.60 -23.22
N ARG A 589 -3.86 10.91 -24.37
CA ARG A 589 -2.58 10.58 -25.02
C ARG A 589 -1.94 11.79 -25.71
N ASN A 590 -2.73 12.82 -26.00
CA ASN A 590 -2.29 14.04 -26.67
C ASN A 590 -2.04 15.15 -25.64
N GLN A 591 -0.93 15.04 -24.90
CA GLN A 591 -0.57 15.99 -23.83
C GLN A 591 -0.59 17.45 -24.30
N SER A 592 -0.04 17.72 -25.49
CA SER A 592 0.04 19.08 -26.06
C SER A 592 -1.32 19.71 -26.30
N ASP A 593 -2.31 18.92 -26.74
CA ASP A 593 -3.65 19.41 -27.05
C ASP A 593 -4.39 19.77 -25.75
N VAL A 594 -4.26 18.93 -24.72
CA VAL A 594 -4.87 19.18 -23.40
C VAL A 594 -4.25 20.41 -22.74
N ASP A 595 -2.92 20.51 -22.74
CA ASP A 595 -2.22 21.68 -22.20
C ASP A 595 -2.60 22.95 -22.97
N ALA A 596 -2.70 22.90 -24.30
CA ALA A 596 -3.12 24.04 -25.13
C ALA A 596 -4.56 24.49 -24.81
N ILE A 597 -5.51 23.56 -24.64
CA ILE A 597 -6.89 23.89 -24.25
C ILE A 597 -6.90 24.65 -22.91
N MET A 598 -6.14 24.19 -21.90
CA MET A 598 -6.09 24.87 -20.60
C MET A 598 -5.47 26.26 -20.68
N LEU A 599 -4.41 26.42 -21.47
CA LEU A 599 -3.76 27.71 -21.74
C LEU A 599 -4.71 28.69 -22.45
N ASP A 600 -5.50 28.21 -23.41
CA ASP A 600 -6.48 29.02 -24.13
C ASP A 600 -7.65 29.46 -23.23
N ILE A 601 -8.09 28.60 -22.30
CA ILE A 601 -9.14 28.95 -21.31
C ILE A 601 -8.65 30.02 -20.34
N ASP A 602 -7.40 29.91 -19.89
CA ASP A 602 -6.78 30.90 -19.02
C ASP A 602 -6.58 32.24 -19.75
N GLY A 603 -5.92 32.20 -20.92
CA GLY A 603 -5.72 33.36 -21.79
C GLY A 603 -4.79 34.45 -21.24
N THR A 604 -4.12 34.21 -20.10
CA THR A 604 -3.18 35.17 -19.49
C THR A 604 -1.73 34.70 -19.64
N PRO A 605 -0.75 35.62 -19.76
CA PRO A 605 0.65 35.26 -20.01
C PRO A 605 1.31 34.51 -18.84
N ASN A 606 0.78 34.64 -17.62
CA ASN A 606 1.32 34.05 -16.40
C ASN A 606 0.33 33.11 -15.70
N LYS A 607 -0.69 32.61 -16.41
CA LYS A 607 -1.67 31.65 -15.88
C LYS A 607 -2.45 32.17 -14.65
N SER A 608 -2.63 33.48 -14.55
CA SER A 608 -3.20 34.14 -13.36
C SER A 608 -4.70 33.96 -13.18
N LYS A 609 -5.43 33.58 -14.23
CA LYS A 609 -6.89 33.48 -14.20
C LYS A 609 -7.34 32.16 -13.57
N LEU A 610 -6.76 31.05 -14.01
CA LEU A 610 -7.02 29.72 -13.48
C LEU A 610 -6.09 29.37 -12.31
N GLY A 611 -4.87 29.89 -12.33
CA GLY A 611 -3.78 29.52 -11.44
C GLY A 611 -2.88 28.45 -12.07
N ALA A 612 -1.57 28.69 -12.05
CA ALA A 612 -0.58 27.72 -12.53
C ALA A 612 -0.65 26.39 -11.78
N ASN A 613 -1.02 26.43 -10.49
CA ASN A 613 -1.26 25.26 -9.66
C ASN A 613 -2.50 24.44 -10.10
N ALA A 614 -3.57 25.10 -10.54
CA ALA A 614 -4.73 24.40 -11.09
C ALA A 614 -4.39 23.69 -12.41
N ILE A 615 -3.77 24.42 -13.34
CA ILE A 615 -3.41 23.92 -14.67
C ILE A 615 -2.39 22.78 -14.57
N LEU A 616 -1.35 22.95 -13.75
CA LEU A 616 -0.31 21.94 -13.62
C LEU A 616 -0.86 20.64 -13.03
N GLY A 617 -1.70 20.70 -12.00
CA GLY A 617 -2.28 19.50 -11.38
C GLY A 617 -3.00 18.63 -12.42
N VAL A 618 -3.80 19.26 -13.28
CA VAL A 618 -4.48 18.58 -14.39
C VAL A 618 -3.47 18.06 -15.42
N SER A 619 -2.50 18.89 -15.83
CA SER A 619 -1.45 18.53 -16.80
C SER A 619 -0.66 17.28 -16.39
N LEU A 620 -0.27 17.18 -15.11
CA LEU A 620 0.45 16.03 -14.55
C LEU A 620 -0.42 14.76 -14.55
N SER A 621 -1.69 14.87 -14.12
CA SER A 621 -2.61 13.73 -14.06
C SER A 621 -3.01 13.23 -15.45
N VAL A 622 -3.12 14.14 -16.44
CA VAL A 622 -3.29 13.79 -17.86
C VAL A 622 -2.08 13.04 -18.37
N CYS A 623 -0.86 13.45 -18.04
CA CYS A 623 0.35 12.75 -18.47
C CYS A 623 0.42 11.32 -17.88
N ARG A 624 0.06 11.15 -16.61
CA ARG A 624 -0.09 9.82 -15.99
C ARG A 624 -1.17 8.97 -16.67
N ALA A 625 -2.29 9.58 -17.03
CA ALA A 625 -3.38 8.90 -17.74
C ALA A 625 -3.00 8.53 -19.18
N GLY A 626 -2.26 9.38 -19.88
CA GLY A 626 -1.70 9.10 -21.20
C GLY A 626 -0.76 7.90 -21.18
N ALA A 627 0.11 7.81 -20.17
CA ALA A 627 0.96 6.63 -19.94
C ALA A 627 0.12 5.38 -19.64
N GLY A 628 -0.89 5.50 -18.77
CA GLY A 628 -1.82 4.43 -18.44
C GLY A 628 -2.59 3.88 -19.64
N ALA A 629 -3.10 4.77 -20.49
CA ALA A 629 -3.83 4.44 -21.71
C ALA A 629 -2.95 3.78 -22.78
N LYS A 630 -1.64 4.08 -22.80
CA LYS A 630 -0.65 3.41 -23.64
C LYS A 630 -0.07 2.14 -23.02
N GLU A 631 -0.41 1.84 -21.77
CA GLU A 631 0.14 0.74 -20.97
C GLU A 631 1.67 0.77 -20.88
N VAL A 632 2.25 1.97 -20.77
CA VAL A 632 3.70 2.17 -20.59
C VAL A 632 3.99 2.89 -19.26
N PRO A 633 5.18 2.68 -18.66
CA PRO A 633 5.63 3.50 -17.54
C PRO A 633 5.70 4.99 -17.89
N LEU A 634 5.47 5.86 -16.90
CA LEU A 634 5.41 7.30 -17.10
C LEU A 634 6.69 7.87 -17.70
N TYR A 635 7.88 7.46 -17.23
CA TYR A 635 9.15 7.92 -17.82
C TYR A 635 9.30 7.57 -19.31
N LYS A 636 8.74 6.44 -19.80
CA LYS A 636 8.74 6.11 -21.24
C LYS A 636 7.75 6.99 -22.01
N HIS A 637 6.58 7.26 -21.42
CA HIS A 637 5.64 8.19 -22.02
C HIS A 637 6.24 9.59 -22.17
N ILE A 638 6.93 10.09 -21.14
CA ILE A 638 7.65 11.37 -21.18
C ILE A 638 8.78 11.33 -22.22
N GLN A 639 9.51 10.21 -22.34
CA GLN A 639 10.52 10.03 -23.38
C GLN A 639 9.94 10.20 -24.80
N GLU A 640 8.77 9.60 -25.06
CA GLU A 640 8.06 9.75 -26.33
C GLU A 640 7.64 11.20 -26.59
N LEU A 641 7.08 11.88 -25.58
CA LEU A 641 6.67 13.28 -25.69
C LEU A 641 7.86 14.21 -25.96
N ALA A 642 9.01 13.95 -25.32
CA ALA A 642 10.23 14.75 -25.48
C ALA A 642 11.04 14.38 -26.74
N GLY A 643 10.79 13.23 -27.36
CA GLY A 643 11.61 12.72 -28.46
C GLY A 643 13.03 12.34 -28.04
N THR A 644 13.25 12.00 -26.76
CA THR A 644 14.56 11.66 -26.22
C THR A 644 15.01 10.28 -26.71
N LYS A 645 16.24 10.17 -27.24
CA LYS A 645 16.74 8.92 -27.84
C LYS A 645 17.04 7.80 -26.85
N GLU A 646 17.62 8.14 -25.71
CA GLU A 646 18.06 7.19 -24.70
C GLU A 646 17.63 7.67 -23.31
N LEU A 647 17.20 6.74 -22.46
CA LEU A 647 16.93 7.00 -21.04
C LEU A 647 18.25 7.01 -20.27
N VAL A 648 18.39 7.92 -19.32
CA VAL A 648 19.59 8.06 -18.48
C VAL A 648 19.16 8.29 -17.04
N MET A 649 19.75 7.53 -16.11
CA MET A 649 19.56 7.76 -14.68
C MET A 649 20.33 9.02 -14.24
N PRO A 650 19.69 9.99 -13.57
CA PRO A 650 20.31 11.25 -13.20
C PRO A 650 21.25 11.13 -11.99
N VAL A 651 22.29 11.96 -11.93
CA VAL A 651 23.05 12.18 -10.69
C VAL A 651 22.17 12.96 -9.69
N PRO A 652 21.95 12.46 -8.47
CA PRO A 652 21.24 13.22 -7.45
C PRO A 652 22.14 14.30 -6.84
N ALA A 653 21.62 15.52 -6.72
CA ALA A 653 22.21 16.62 -5.96
C ALA A 653 21.49 16.72 -4.61
N PHE A 654 22.13 16.21 -3.55
CA PHE A 654 21.54 16.14 -2.21
C PHE A 654 21.80 17.42 -1.43
N ASN A 655 20.77 18.21 -1.13
CA ASN A 655 20.89 19.33 -0.19
C ASN A 655 21.21 18.81 1.22
N VAL A 656 22.35 19.22 1.81
CA VAL A 656 22.82 18.71 3.11
C VAL A 656 23.10 19.78 4.14
N ILE A 657 23.40 21.02 3.74
CA ILE A 657 23.54 22.18 4.64
C ILE A 657 22.71 23.34 4.07
N ASN A 658 21.86 23.90 4.93
CA ASN A 658 20.98 25.02 4.62
C ASN A 658 21.50 26.32 5.25
N GLY A 659 21.35 27.40 4.49
CA GLY A 659 21.57 28.79 4.89
C GLY A 659 20.48 29.69 4.31
N GLY A 660 20.84 30.94 3.97
CA GLY A 660 19.95 31.93 3.38
C GLY A 660 18.64 32.08 4.15
N SER A 661 17.54 32.23 3.41
CA SER A 661 16.18 32.35 3.95
C SER A 661 15.61 31.00 4.46
N HIS A 662 16.31 29.88 4.22
CA HIS A 662 15.91 28.53 4.64
C HIS A 662 16.41 28.14 6.05
N ALA A 663 17.28 28.95 6.67
CA ALA A 663 17.84 28.65 7.98
C ALA A 663 18.11 29.92 8.83
N GLY A 664 17.89 29.81 10.14
CA GLY A 664 18.17 30.88 11.10
C GLY A 664 19.64 31.04 11.52
N ASN A 665 20.58 30.38 10.82
CA ASN A 665 22.03 30.56 11.03
C ASN A 665 22.56 31.82 10.31
N ASN A 666 23.87 32.09 10.40
CA ASN A 666 24.49 33.25 9.75
C ASN A 666 24.84 33.04 8.28
N LEU A 667 24.67 31.83 7.76
CA LEU A 667 25.08 31.45 6.41
C LEU A 667 24.22 32.18 5.37
N ALA A 668 24.83 32.99 4.50
CA ALA A 668 24.08 33.73 3.48
C ALA A 668 23.63 32.85 2.30
N MET A 669 24.50 31.95 1.83
CA MET A 669 24.18 31.06 0.71
C MET A 669 23.13 30.01 1.15
N GLN A 670 22.18 29.73 0.27
CA GLN A 670 20.96 29.01 0.62
C GLN A 670 21.19 27.51 0.80
N GLU A 671 21.93 26.84 -0.10
CA GLU A 671 22.07 25.39 -0.10
C GLU A 671 23.47 24.94 -0.49
N PHE A 672 23.96 23.90 0.19
CA PHE A 672 25.17 23.18 -0.18
C PHE A 672 24.83 21.72 -0.41
N MET A 673 25.21 21.23 -1.58
CA MET A 673 24.76 19.95 -2.12
C MET A 673 25.90 18.97 -2.36
N LEU A 674 25.62 17.68 -2.20
CA LEU A 674 26.52 16.56 -2.56
C LEU A 674 26.09 15.93 -3.88
N LEU A 675 27.03 15.80 -4.83
CA LEU A 675 26.81 15.18 -6.14
C LEU A 675 27.72 13.94 -6.29
N PRO A 676 27.20 12.70 -6.15
CA PRO A 676 27.98 11.47 -6.29
C PRO A 676 28.26 11.09 -7.75
N VAL A 677 28.97 11.95 -8.48
CA VAL A 677 29.28 11.77 -9.92
C VAL A 677 30.16 10.53 -10.20
N GLY A 678 30.94 10.07 -9.22
CA GLY A 678 31.81 8.89 -9.32
C GLY A 678 31.13 7.56 -9.02
N ALA A 679 29.81 7.55 -8.80
CA ALA A 679 29.03 6.31 -8.67
C ALA A 679 28.84 5.63 -10.04
N SER A 680 28.68 4.31 -10.01
CA SER A 680 28.44 3.48 -11.20
C SER A 680 26.95 3.29 -11.53
N SER A 681 26.07 3.54 -10.56
CA SER A 681 24.61 3.42 -10.66
C SER A 681 23.92 4.43 -9.76
N PHE A 682 22.62 4.67 -9.99
CA PHE A 682 21.82 5.54 -9.13
C PHE A 682 21.70 4.95 -7.71
N SER A 683 21.50 3.64 -7.58
CA SER A 683 21.51 2.95 -6.28
C SER A 683 22.80 3.18 -5.48
N GLU A 684 23.95 3.13 -6.15
CA GLU A 684 25.24 3.45 -5.50
C GLU A 684 25.33 4.94 -5.14
N ALA A 685 24.88 5.84 -6.01
CA ALA A 685 24.87 7.27 -5.74
C ALA A 685 24.02 7.62 -4.50
N LEU A 686 22.84 7.01 -4.37
CA LEU A 686 21.97 7.20 -3.21
C LEU A 686 22.60 6.68 -1.91
N ARG A 687 23.26 5.51 -1.96
CA ARG A 687 24.02 4.99 -0.83
C ARG A 687 25.13 5.96 -0.41
N MET A 688 25.95 6.41 -1.37
CA MET A 688 27.03 7.37 -1.11
C MET A 688 26.50 8.64 -0.44
N GLY A 689 25.45 9.25 -1.00
CA GLY A 689 24.84 10.46 -0.43
C GLY A 689 24.27 10.25 0.97
N SER A 690 23.58 9.12 1.22
CA SER A 690 23.02 8.79 2.53
C SER A 690 24.10 8.57 3.60
N GLU A 691 25.17 7.84 3.26
CA GLU A 691 26.28 7.61 4.19
C GLU A 691 26.99 8.91 4.56
N VAL A 692 27.31 9.77 3.57
CA VAL A 692 27.94 11.08 3.83
C VAL A 692 27.01 11.97 4.65
N TYR A 693 25.71 11.98 4.36
CA TYR A 693 24.73 12.73 5.14
C TYR A 693 24.70 12.32 6.62
N HIS A 694 24.78 11.01 6.91
CA HIS A 694 24.84 10.51 8.29
C HIS A 694 26.19 10.78 8.98
N VAL A 695 27.29 10.71 8.24
CA VAL A 695 28.62 11.11 8.75
C VAL A 695 28.63 12.61 9.08
N LEU A 696 28.10 13.45 8.19
CA LEU A 696 27.95 14.89 8.40
C LEU A 696 27.11 15.17 9.64
N LYS A 697 26.00 14.45 9.85
CA LYS A 697 25.19 14.55 11.08
C LYS A 697 26.03 14.29 12.34
N GLY A 698 26.90 13.29 12.31
CA GLY A 698 27.81 12.98 13.42
C GLY A 698 28.81 14.11 13.69
N ILE A 699 29.38 14.70 12.65
CA ILE A 699 30.30 15.84 12.75
C ILE A 699 29.58 17.06 13.33
N ILE A 700 28.39 17.38 12.81
CA ILE A 700 27.58 18.51 13.29
C ILE A 700 27.20 18.31 14.75
N LYS A 701 26.77 17.10 15.13
CA LYS A 701 26.45 16.75 16.51
C LYS A 701 27.62 16.99 17.45
N ALA A 702 28.82 16.57 17.04
CA ALA A 702 30.03 16.71 17.85
C ALA A 702 30.47 18.17 18.00
N LYS A 703 30.33 18.99 16.95
CA LYS A 703 30.82 20.37 16.92
C LYS A 703 29.80 21.40 17.45
N TYR A 704 28.53 21.25 17.11
CA TYR A 704 27.46 22.23 17.39
C TYR A 704 26.35 21.69 18.30
N GLY A 705 26.39 20.41 18.68
CA GLY A 705 25.42 19.79 19.56
C GLY A 705 24.23 19.12 18.85
N GLN A 706 23.37 18.48 19.64
CA GLN A 706 22.27 17.65 19.13
C GLN A 706 21.20 18.46 18.38
N ASP A 707 20.91 19.68 18.83
CA ASP A 707 19.86 20.52 18.24
C ASP A 707 20.22 21.02 16.84
N ALA A 708 21.52 21.20 16.55
CA ALA A 708 22.03 21.54 15.23
C ALA A 708 21.84 20.42 14.19
N CYS A 709 21.44 19.21 14.62
CA CYS A 709 21.11 18.09 13.74
C CYS A 709 19.63 18.08 13.32
N ASN A 710 18.84 19.07 13.74
CA ASN A 710 17.51 19.28 13.17
C ASN A 710 17.64 19.69 11.70
N VAL A 711 16.58 19.44 10.95
CA VAL A 711 16.58 19.59 9.49
C VAL A 711 15.62 20.69 9.06
N GLY A 712 15.97 21.40 7.99
CA GLY A 712 15.11 22.39 7.34
C GLY A 712 14.03 21.74 6.46
N ASP A 713 13.36 22.57 5.66
CA ASP A 713 12.27 22.16 4.75
C ASP A 713 12.71 21.05 3.79
N GLU A 714 13.96 21.07 3.35
CA GLU A 714 14.52 20.15 2.36
C GLU A 714 15.29 18.97 2.96
N GLY A 715 15.31 18.87 4.28
CA GLY A 715 15.99 17.79 5.00
C GLY A 715 17.48 18.04 5.25
N GLY A 716 18.08 19.10 4.73
CA GLY A 716 19.45 19.52 5.06
C GLY A 716 19.57 20.06 6.49
N PHE A 717 20.76 19.99 7.08
CA PHE A 717 21.04 20.52 8.41
C PHE A 717 21.19 22.04 8.40
N ALA A 718 20.89 22.69 9.52
CA ALA A 718 21.10 24.13 9.71
C ALA A 718 22.08 24.40 10.88
N PRO A 719 23.35 23.98 10.80
CA PRO A 719 24.32 24.25 11.84
C PRO A 719 24.59 25.77 11.95
N ASN A 720 25.00 26.22 13.13
CA ASN A 720 25.38 27.62 13.36
C ASN A 720 26.80 27.92 12.84
N VAL A 721 27.01 27.69 11.54
CA VAL A 721 28.23 28.05 10.83
C VAL A 721 28.32 29.57 10.69
N GLN A 722 29.55 30.09 10.76
CA GLN A 722 29.82 31.53 10.74
C GLN A 722 30.04 32.07 9.32
N ASP A 723 30.55 31.24 8.40
CA ASP A 723 30.77 31.62 7.01
C ASP A 723 30.57 30.44 6.02
N ASN A 724 30.51 30.78 4.74
CA ASN A 724 30.29 29.80 3.66
C ASN A 724 31.44 28.80 3.51
N ARG A 725 32.68 29.21 3.85
CA ARG A 725 33.86 28.36 3.74
C ARG A 725 33.85 27.28 4.81
N GLU A 726 33.40 27.60 6.02
CA GLU A 726 33.19 26.64 7.10
C GLU A 726 32.19 25.55 6.69
N GLY A 727 31.10 25.93 6.03
CA GLY A 727 30.13 24.99 5.45
C GLY A 727 30.79 24.01 4.47
N LEU A 728 31.59 24.52 3.54
CA LEU A 728 32.34 23.70 2.56
C LEU A 728 33.37 22.78 3.22
N VAL A 729 34.08 23.25 4.26
CA VAL A 729 35.03 22.43 5.03
C VAL A 729 34.32 21.29 5.74
N LEU A 730 33.14 21.52 6.33
CA LEU A 730 32.35 20.44 6.95
C LEU A 730 31.95 19.36 5.94
N LEU A 731 31.63 19.75 4.70
CA LEU A 731 31.32 18.78 3.64
C LEU A 731 32.55 17.97 3.24
N MET A 732 33.71 18.62 3.10
CA MET A 732 34.96 17.91 2.80
C MET A 732 35.32 16.90 3.90
N ASP A 733 35.24 17.30 5.17
CA ASP A 733 35.45 16.40 6.31
C ASP A 733 34.50 15.21 6.30
N ALA A 734 33.23 15.43 5.94
CA ALA A 734 32.22 14.38 5.86
C ALA A 734 32.49 13.41 4.70
N ILE A 735 32.82 13.93 3.51
CA ILE A 735 33.15 13.14 2.32
C ILE A 735 34.39 12.28 2.59
N GLU A 736 35.41 12.85 3.22
CA GLU A 736 36.65 12.15 3.57
C GLU A 736 36.39 11.04 4.58
N LYS A 737 35.68 11.34 5.68
CA LYS A 737 35.37 10.33 6.71
C LYS A 737 34.46 9.22 6.20
N ALA A 738 33.61 9.48 5.22
CA ALA A 738 32.79 8.46 4.56
C ALA A 738 33.57 7.64 3.52
N GLY A 739 34.81 8.02 3.19
CA GLY A 739 35.66 7.28 2.23
C GLY A 739 35.32 7.54 0.76
N TYR A 740 34.65 8.65 0.44
CA TYR A 740 34.20 8.99 -0.92
C TYR A 740 34.93 10.16 -1.57
N THR A 741 36.10 10.54 -1.06
CA THR A 741 36.97 11.56 -1.65
C THR A 741 37.21 11.29 -3.14
N GLY A 742 36.98 12.32 -3.97
CA GLY A 742 37.12 12.24 -5.42
C GLY A 742 35.89 11.69 -6.16
N LYS A 743 35.01 10.93 -5.50
CA LYS A 743 33.76 10.39 -6.09
C LYS A 743 32.55 11.30 -5.89
N ILE A 744 32.54 12.08 -4.81
CA ILE A 744 31.50 13.08 -4.53
C ILE A 744 32.08 14.48 -4.78
N LYS A 745 31.31 15.29 -5.51
CA LYS A 745 31.57 16.70 -5.78
C LYS A 745 30.54 17.57 -5.05
N ILE A 746 30.77 18.88 -5.06
CA ILE A 746 29.91 19.85 -4.37
C ILE A 746 29.13 20.69 -5.39
N GLY A 747 27.86 20.92 -5.09
CA GLY A 747 27.02 21.91 -5.75
C GLY A 747 26.59 22.97 -4.74
N MET A 748 26.28 24.17 -5.19
CA MET A 748 25.80 25.25 -4.32
C MET A 748 24.61 25.95 -4.96
N ASP A 749 23.60 26.27 -4.16
CA ASP A 749 22.60 27.27 -4.50
C ASP A 749 22.82 28.48 -3.61
N VAL A 750 23.15 29.60 -4.25
CA VAL A 750 23.48 30.84 -3.57
C VAL A 750 22.21 31.63 -3.26
N ALA A 751 21.20 31.63 -4.14
CA ALA A 751 20.04 32.51 -4.10
C ALA A 751 20.39 34.00 -3.87
N ALA A 752 21.31 34.54 -4.68
CA ALA A 752 21.91 35.86 -4.41
C ALA A 752 20.94 37.04 -4.39
N SER A 753 19.79 36.91 -5.05
CA SER A 753 18.70 37.90 -5.01
C SER A 753 18.23 38.20 -3.58
N GLU A 754 18.27 37.22 -2.67
CA GLU A 754 17.78 37.35 -1.28
C GLU A 754 18.64 38.29 -0.42
N PHE A 755 19.90 38.50 -0.80
CA PHE A 755 20.84 39.34 -0.06
C PHE A 755 21.42 40.49 -0.91
N LEU A 756 20.74 40.83 -2.00
CA LEU A 756 21.01 42.04 -2.76
C LEU A 756 20.63 43.28 -1.94
N THR A 757 21.56 44.20 -1.78
CA THR A 757 21.35 45.48 -1.12
C THR A 757 20.71 46.49 -2.07
N LYS A 758 20.08 47.53 -1.52
CA LYS A 758 19.41 48.58 -2.32
C LYS A 758 20.37 49.36 -3.24
N ASP A 759 21.65 49.38 -2.93
CA ASP A 759 22.73 50.00 -3.72
C ASP A 759 23.31 49.07 -4.80
N GLY A 760 22.81 47.83 -4.93
CA GLY A 760 23.28 46.87 -5.94
C GLY A 760 24.52 46.07 -5.53
N SER A 761 24.86 46.07 -4.24
CA SER A 761 25.91 45.22 -3.66
C SER A 761 25.27 43.95 -3.05
N TYR A 762 26.08 43.01 -2.58
CA TYR A 762 25.61 41.73 -2.00
C TYR A 762 26.07 41.60 -0.55
N ASP A 763 25.13 41.44 0.38
CA ASP A 763 25.41 41.36 1.82
C ASP A 763 25.45 39.92 2.33
N LEU A 764 26.65 39.35 2.48
CA LEU A 764 26.81 37.98 3.00
C LEU A 764 26.50 37.84 4.50
N ASN A 765 26.08 38.90 5.19
CA ASN A 765 25.67 38.89 6.59
C ASN A 765 24.27 39.52 6.80
N PHE A 766 23.43 39.51 5.75
CA PHE A 766 22.14 40.23 5.73
C PHE A 766 21.18 39.90 6.88
N LYS A 767 21.30 38.70 7.47
CA LYS A 767 20.47 38.21 8.59
C LYS A 767 20.82 38.85 9.94
N ASN A 768 22.02 39.39 10.10
CA ASN A 768 22.45 40.05 11.34
C ASN A 768 22.29 41.55 11.21
N GLN A 769 21.17 42.07 11.73
CA GLN A 769 20.89 43.50 11.74
C GLN A 769 20.96 44.06 13.17
N PRO A 770 21.66 45.19 13.39
CA PRO A 770 22.38 46.00 12.40
C PRO A 770 23.70 45.35 11.93
N ASN A 771 23.94 45.35 10.62
CA ASN A 771 25.18 44.85 10.03
C ASN A 771 26.27 45.95 10.04
N ASP A 772 27.54 45.58 10.22
CA ASP A 772 28.70 46.49 10.22
C ASP A 772 29.22 46.84 8.81
N GLY A 773 28.66 46.20 7.78
CA GLY A 773 29.00 46.41 6.38
C GLY A 773 30.30 45.72 5.95
N ALA A 774 30.99 45.01 6.84
CA ALA A 774 32.27 44.37 6.55
C ALA A 774 32.16 43.23 5.53
N HIS A 775 30.97 42.66 5.38
CA HIS A 775 30.66 41.54 4.49
C HIS A 775 29.83 41.92 3.26
N VAL A 776 29.70 43.23 2.98
CA VAL A 776 29.05 43.72 1.76
C VAL A 776 30.06 43.70 0.61
N LEU A 777 29.74 42.94 -0.43
CA LEU A 777 30.61 42.72 -1.58
C LEU A 777 30.02 43.34 -2.85
N SER A 778 30.88 43.90 -3.69
CA SER A 778 30.51 44.20 -5.08
C SER A 778 30.29 42.90 -5.85
N ALA A 779 29.55 42.95 -6.96
CA ALA A 779 29.39 41.79 -7.85
C ALA A 779 30.73 41.19 -8.31
N GLN A 780 31.73 42.05 -8.57
CA GLN A 780 33.09 41.62 -8.93
C GLN A 780 33.78 40.88 -7.77
N SER A 781 33.70 41.42 -6.56
CA SER A 781 34.28 40.79 -5.37
C SER A 781 33.62 39.45 -5.04
N LEU A 782 32.31 39.35 -5.25
CA LEU A 782 31.55 38.10 -5.09
C LEU A 782 31.93 37.07 -6.19
N CYS A 783 32.12 37.52 -7.42
CA CYS A 783 32.65 36.69 -8.52
C CYS A 783 34.02 36.10 -8.17
N ASP A 784 34.93 36.90 -7.60
CA ASP A 784 36.26 36.45 -7.20
C ASP A 784 36.20 35.46 -6.02
N LEU A 785 35.26 35.66 -5.07
CA LEU A 785 35.00 34.68 -4.01
C LEU A 785 34.56 33.32 -4.57
N TYR A 786 33.69 33.28 -5.58
CA TYR A 786 33.30 32.02 -6.21
C TYR A 786 34.47 31.33 -6.91
N LYS A 787 35.35 32.09 -7.58
CA LYS A 787 36.57 31.53 -8.20
C LYS A 787 37.49 30.89 -7.16
N ASP A 788 37.64 31.54 -6.01
CA ASP A 788 38.41 30.99 -4.89
C ASP A 788 37.78 29.69 -4.36
N PHE A 789 36.45 29.65 -4.21
CA PHE A 789 35.77 28.41 -3.82
C PHE A 789 35.94 27.29 -4.84
N VAL A 790 35.79 27.57 -6.14
CA VAL A 790 35.97 26.57 -7.21
C VAL A 790 37.42 26.06 -7.27
N LYS A 791 38.38 26.91 -6.92
CA LYS A 791 39.80 26.53 -6.84
C LYS A 791 40.10 25.65 -5.63
N ASP A 792 39.51 25.97 -4.48
CA ASP A 792 39.85 25.35 -3.20
C ASP A 792 39.01 24.09 -2.89
N PHE A 793 37.83 23.96 -3.49
CA PHE A 793 36.87 22.88 -3.25
C PHE A 793 36.43 22.23 -4.55
N PRO A 794 36.01 20.95 -4.55
CA PRO A 794 35.56 20.23 -5.75
C PRO A 794 34.14 20.64 -6.16
N ILE A 795 33.91 21.94 -6.35
CA ILE A 795 32.65 22.52 -6.79
C ILE A 795 32.50 22.34 -8.30
N VAL A 796 31.37 21.76 -8.71
CA VAL A 796 31.08 21.48 -10.12
C VAL A 796 29.81 22.18 -10.61
N SER A 797 29.02 22.76 -9.70
CA SER A 797 27.78 23.47 -10.03
C SER A 797 27.52 24.62 -9.06
N ILE A 798 27.21 25.80 -9.57
CA ILE A 798 26.72 26.94 -8.79
C ILE A 798 25.40 27.40 -9.40
N GLU A 799 24.36 27.50 -8.58
CA GLU A 799 23.04 28.00 -8.90
C GLU A 799 22.86 29.41 -8.32
N ASP A 800 22.22 30.28 -9.10
CA ASP A 800 21.92 31.68 -8.79
C ASP A 800 23.02 32.48 -8.06
N PRO A 801 24.26 32.55 -8.64
CA PRO A 801 25.37 33.29 -8.06
C PRO A 801 25.16 34.81 -7.97
N PHE A 802 24.21 35.36 -8.73
CA PHE A 802 23.89 36.80 -8.75
C PHE A 802 22.38 37.00 -8.86
N ASP A 803 21.94 38.24 -8.66
CA ASP A 803 20.54 38.63 -8.80
C ASP A 803 19.95 38.22 -10.16
N GLN A 804 18.65 37.93 -10.16
CA GLN A 804 17.86 37.49 -11.32
C GLN A 804 17.90 38.44 -12.54
N ASP A 805 18.30 39.71 -12.37
CA ASP A 805 18.43 40.70 -13.44
C ASP A 805 19.88 41.16 -13.69
N ASP A 806 20.88 40.65 -12.96
CA ASP A 806 22.30 41.03 -13.10
C ASP A 806 23.04 40.27 -14.21
N TRP A 807 22.56 40.41 -15.44
CA TRP A 807 23.09 39.73 -16.64
C TRP A 807 24.60 39.82 -16.83
N ASN A 808 25.17 40.97 -16.50
CA ASN A 808 26.57 41.26 -16.77
C ASN A 808 27.46 40.43 -15.85
N SER A 809 27.11 40.33 -14.57
CA SER A 809 27.84 39.53 -13.60
C SER A 809 27.73 38.04 -13.90
N TRP A 810 26.54 37.57 -14.28
CA TRP A 810 26.30 36.21 -14.77
C TRP A 810 27.22 35.86 -15.96
N ALA A 811 27.20 36.68 -17.01
CA ALA A 811 28.02 36.45 -18.21
C ALA A 811 29.53 36.54 -17.92
N SER A 812 29.94 37.46 -17.04
CA SER A 812 31.32 37.59 -16.57
C SER A 812 31.79 36.32 -15.88
N LEU A 813 31.00 35.77 -14.94
CA LEU A 813 31.33 34.52 -14.25
C LEU A 813 31.34 33.34 -15.22
N GLN A 814 30.34 33.19 -16.10
CA GLN A 814 30.30 32.11 -17.09
C GLN A 814 31.55 32.09 -17.97
N SER A 815 32.07 33.26 -18.35
CA SER A 815 33.30 33.35 -19.14
C SER A 815 34.58 33.02 -18.36
N SER A 816 34.51 33.03 -17.02
CA SER A 816 35.67 32.94 -16.13
C SER A 816 35.88 31.56 -15.48
N VAL A 817 34.86 30.69 -15.44
CA VAL A 817 34.93 29.36 -14.79
C VAL A 817 34.45 28.24 -15.71
N ASP A 818 35.05 27.06 -15.59
CA ASP A 818 34.67 25.85 -16.35
C ASP A 818 33.85 24.89 -15.47
N ILE A 819 32.74 25.40 -14.94
CA ILE A 819 31.78 24.64 -14.13
C ILE A 819 30.35 24.87 -14.62
N GLN A 820 29.40 24.11 -14.09
CA GLN A 820 27.98 24.34 -14.35
C GLN A 820 27.51 25.60 -13.61
N LEU A 821 26.85 26.51 -14.33
CA LEU A 821 26.12 27.66 -13.80
C LEU A 821 24.64 27.46 -14.11
N VAL A 822 23.86 27.24 -13.07
CA VAL A 822 22.44 26.92 -13.16
C VAL A 822 21.63 28.20 -12.94
N GLY A 823 20.75 28.53 -13.88
CA GLY A 823 19.78 29.60 -13.68
C GLY A 823 18.45 29.07 -13.14
N ASP A 824 18.03 29.57 -11.98
CA ASP A 824 16.73 29.31 -11.36
C ASP A 824 15.87 30.57 -11.36
N ASP A 825 16.06 31.52 -10.44
CA ASP A 825 15.36 32.82 -10.43
C ASP A 825 15.65 33.62 -11.70
N LEU A 826 16.86 33.46 -12.26
CA LEU A 826 17.22 34.00 -13.57
C LEU A 826 16.26 33.49 -14.65
N LEU A 827 15.93 32.20 -14.69
CA LEU A 827 15.24 31.60 -15.83
C LEU A 827 13.75 31.38 -15.60
N VAL A 828 13.34 31.12 -14.36
CA VAL A 828 11.99 30.74 -13.89
C VAL A 828 11.29 29.74 -14.81
N THR A 829 12.07 28.80 -15.38
CA THR A 829 11.60 27.83 -16.38
C THR A 829 10.85 28.48 -17.57
N ASN A 830 11.13 29.75 -17.88
CA ASN A 830 10.39 30.54 -18.87
C ASN A 830 11.14 30.61 -20.21
N PRO A 831 10.56 30.16 -21.33
CA PRO A 831 11.23 30.16 -22.63
C PRO A 831 11.77 31.51 -23.09
N LYS A 832 11.12 32.63 -22.74
CA LYS A 832 11.60 33.98 -23.11
C LYS A 832 12.89 34.34 -22.37
N ARG A 833 12.93 34.03 -21.07
CA ARG A 833 14.10 34.23 -20.21
C ARG A 833 15.26 33.34 -20.66
N ILE A 834 14.96 32.08 -20.97
CA ILE A 834 15.93 31.10 -21.50
C ILE A 834 16.54 31.61 -22.81
N ALA A 835 15.72 32.07 -23.76
CA ALA A 835 16.20 32.62 -25.02
C ALA A 835 17.10 33.86 -24.82
N GLU A 836 16.72 34.76 -23.90
CA GLU A 836 17.53 35.93 -23.56
C GLU A 836 18.87 35.54 -22.91
N ALA A 837 18.85 34.61 -21.95
CA ALA A 837 20.02 34.12 -21.25
C ALA A 837 21.00 33.38 -22.18
N ILE A 838 20.49 32.63 -23.16
CA ILE A 838 21.29 32.04 -24.26
C ILE A 838 21.97 33.15 -25.06
N GLY A 839 21.22 34.18 -25.47
CA GLY A 839 21.75 35.30 -26.25
C GLY A 839 22.82 36.10 -25.50
N LYS A 840 22.64 36.27 -24.19
CA LYS A 840 23.57 36.99 -23.31
C LYS A 840 24.72 36.14 -22.81
N LYS A 841 24.69 34.82 -23.01
CA LYS A 841 25.63 33.86 -22.41
C LYS A 841 25.74 34.10 -20.91
N ALA A 842 24.60 34.03 -20.22
CA ALA A 842 24.51 34.28 -18.79
C ALA A 842 24.76 33.01 -17.95
N CYS A 843 24.22 31.87 -18.39
CA CYS A 843 24.41 30.59 -17.72
C CYS A 843 24.61 29.44 -18.74
N ASN A 844 24.79 28.22 -18.24
CA ASN A 844 24.98 27.02 -19.08
C ASN A 844 24.15 25.81 -18.62
N ALA A 845 23.22 26.00 -17.68
CA ALA A 845 22.26 25.00 -17.26
C ALA A 845 20.94 25.65 -16.83
N LEU A 846 19.84 24.93 -17.10
CA LEU A 846 18.49 25.27 -16.64
C LEU A 846 18.16 24.49 -15.36
N LEU A 847 17.65 25.19 -14.34
CA LEU A 847 16.87 24.52 -13.31
C LEU A 847 15.42 24.37 -13.78
N LEU A 848 14.95 23.14 -13.94
CA LEU A 848 13.62 22.84 -14.44
C LEU A 848 12.65 22.59 -13.27
N LYS A 849 11.81 23.59 -12.97
CA LYS A 849 10.71 23.49 -12.00
C LYS A 849 9.38 23.58 -12.73
N VAL A 850 8.69 22.45 -12.85
CA VAL A 850 7.45 22.34 -13.65
C VAL A 850 6.35 23.31 -13.25
N ASN A 851 6.27 23.67 -11.96
CA ASN A 851 5.26 24.61 -11.46
C ASN A 851 5.60 26.08 -11.73
N GLN A 852 6.85 26.43 -12.04
CA GLN A 852 7.21 27.80 -12.45
C GLN A 852 6.66 28.14 -13.84
N ILE A 853 6.49 27.15 -14.72
CA ILE A 853 5.91 27.34 -16.05
C ILE A 853 4.45 26.89 -16.14
N GLY A 854 4.05 25.82 -15.44
CA GLY A 854 2.66 25.45 -15.19
C GLY A 854 2.06 24.35 -16.07
N THR A 855 2.79 23.76 -17.02
CA THR A 855 2.35 22.58 -17.78
C THR A 855 3.51 21.62 -18.07
N VAL A 856 3.20 20.34 -18.33
CA VAL A 856 4.19 19.35 -18.76
C VAL A 856 4.75 19.71 -20.13
N THR A 857 3.90 20.12 -21.08
CA THR A 857 4.34 20.48 -22.45
C THR A 857 5.34 21.63 -22.46
N GLU A 858 5.05 22.73 -21.77
CA GLU A 858 5.98 23.88 -21.71
C GLU A 858 7.27 23.52 -20.95
N SER A 859 7.20 22.66 -19.94
CA SER A 859 8.37 22.17 -19.20
C SER A 859 9.30 21.34 -20.10
N ILE A 860 8.73 20.43 -20.89
CA ILE A 860 9.50 19.64 -21.88
C ILE A 860 10.13 20.58 -22.90
N GLN A 861 9.38 21.56 -23.43
CA GLN A 861 9.92 22.51 -24.40
C GLN A 861 11.09 23.33 -23.84
N ALA A 862 10.96 23.85 -22.61
CA ALA A 862 12.05 24.58 -21.94
C ALA A 862 13.32 23.74 -21.79
N ALA A 863 13.17 22.46 -21.44
CA ALA A 863 14.28 21.52 -21.35
C ALA A 863 14.91 21.25 -22.74
N LEU A 864 14.10 21.09 -23.78
CA LEU A 864 14.58 20.85 -25.15
C LEU A 864 15.31 22.07 -25.72
N ASP A 865 14.79 23.28 -25.51
CA ASP A 865 15.42 24.52 -25.95
C ASP A 865 16.79 24.71 -25.28
N SER A 866 16.88 24.42 -23.98
CA SER A 866 18.13 24.47 -23.23
C SER A 866 19.14 23.44 -23.75
N LYS A 867 18.71 22.19 -23.98
CA LYS A 867 19.55 21.14 -24.55
C LYS A 867 20.03 21.47 -25.97
N ALA A 868 19.16 22.07 -26.79
CA ALA A 868 19.51 22.52 -28.13
C ALA A 868 20.58 23.62 -28.11
N ALA A 869 20.61 24.45 -27.06
CA ALA A 869 21.63 25.47 -26.83
C ALA A 869 22.94 24.93 -26.22
N GLY A 870 23.05 23.62 -25.98
CA GLY A 870 24.22 23.03 -25.36
C GLY A 870 24.23 23.11 -23.83
N TRP A 871 23.09 23.38 -23.19
CA TRP A 871 22.99 23.51 -21.74
C TRP A 871 22.63 22.20 -21.03
N GLY A 872 23.04 22.10 -19.77
CA GLY A 872 22.54 21.09 -18.84
C GLY A 872 21.08 21.38 -18.43
N VAL A 873 20.36 20.35 -17.98
CA VAL A 873 19.03 20.52 -17.39
C VAL A 873 19.01 19.78 -16.06
N MET A 874 18.79 20.51 -14.97
CA MET A 874 18.63 19.94 -13.64
C MET A 874 17.16 20.01 -13.25
N VAL A 875 16.51 18.84 -13.20
CA VAL A 875 15.13 18.75 -12.70
C VAL A 875 15.12 19.05 -11.21
N SER A 876 14.19 19.87 -10.76
CA SER A 876 14.15 20.35 -9.37
C SER A 876 12.79 20.12 -8.71
N HIS A 877 12.84 19.78 -7.43
CA HIS A 877 11.74 19.95 -6.48
C HIS A 877 11.43 21.43 -6.18
N ARG A 878 10.46 21.66 -5.28
CA ARG A 878 10.30 22.92 -4.52
C ARG A 878 10.45 22.68 -3.02
N SER A 879 10.59 23.75 -2.24
CA SER A 879 10.69 23.66 -0.78
C SER A 879 9.40 23.12 -0.13
N GLY A 880 8.21 23.43 -0.65
CA GLY A 880 6.95 22.77 -0.30
C GLY A 880 6.64 21.63 -1.27
N GLU A 881 7.05 20.41 -0.96
CA GLU A 881 6.81 19.22 -1.79
C GLU A 881 5.67 18.36 -1.25
N THR A 882 5.24 17.40 -2.06
CA THR A 882 4.23 16.38 -1.71
C THR A 882 4.82 14.97 -1.82
N GLU A 883 4.03 13.95 -1.54
CA GLU A 883 4.37 12.55 -1.81
C GLU A 883 4.44 12.20 -3.30
N ASP A 884 4.02 13.11 -4.19
CA ASP A 884 4.08 12.92 -5.63
C ASP A 884 5.52 12.68 -6.07
N ASN A 885 5.75 11.78 -7.03
CA ASN A 885 7.07 11.41 -7.51
C ASN A 885 7.29 11.71 -9.00
N PHE A 886 6.43 12.52 -9.62
CA PHE A 886 6.43 12.81 -11.06
C PHE A 886 7.78 13.26 -11.58
N ILE A 887 8.48 14.14 -10.85
CA ILE A 887 9.75 14.70 -11.30
C ILE A 887 10.89 13.65 -11.40
N ALA A 888 10.76 12.50 -10.73
CA ALA A 888 11.69 11.37 -10.90
C ALA A 888 11.55 10.77 -12.30
N ASP A 889 10.32 10.45 -12.71
CA ASP A 889 10.01 9.98 -14.06
C ASP A 889 10.34 11.03 -15.12
N LEU A 890 10.11 12.31 -14.84
CA LEU A 890 10.47 13.42 -15.71
C LEU A 890 11.98 13.50 -15.97
N ALA A 891 12.81 13.40 -14.92
CA ALA A 891 14.27 13.45 -15.05
C ALA A 891 14.80 12.31 -15.93
N VAL A 892 14.24 11.10 -15.79
CA VAL A 892 14.63 9.94 -16.60
C VAL A 892 14.12 10.05 -18.03
N GLY A 893 12.85 10.40 -18.23
CA GLY A 893 12.23 10.52 -19.56
C GLY A 893 12.82 11.65 -20.40
N LEU A 894 13.20 12.76 -19.76
CA LEU A 894 13.97 13.83 -20.40
C LEU A 894 15.43 13.45 -20.62
N ALA A 895 15.96 12.42 -19.95
CA ALA A 895 17.39 12.19 -19.80
C ALA A 895 18.13 13.46 -19.38
N SER A 896 17.66 14.09 -18.29
CA SER A 896 18.22 15.36 -17.79
C SER A 896 19.66 15.20 -17.30
N GLY A 897 20.03 13.99 -16.85
CA GLY A 897 21.37 13.65 -16.36
C GLY A 897 21.61 14.05 -14.90
N GLN A 898 20.73 14.87 -14.33
CA GLN A 898 20.84 15.39 -12.96
C GLN A 898 19.48 15.82 -12.41
N ILE A 899 19.32 15.70 -11.08
CA ILE A 899 18.12 16.05 -10.34
C ILE A 899 18.49 16.56 -8.95
N LYS A 900 17.91 17.69 -8.51
CA LYS A 900 17.92 18.12 -7.11
C LYS A 900 16.54 17.94 -6.49
N THR A 901 16.44 17.09 -5.47
CA THR A 901 15.15 16.83 -4.81
C THR A 901 15.29 16.66 -3.30
N GLY A 902 16.20 17.45 -2.70
CA GLY A 902 16.42 17.54 -1.25
C GLY A 902 17.41 16.51 -0.68
N ALA A 903 17.55 16.49 0.64
CA ALA A 903 18.40 15.55 1.35
C ALA A 903 17.88 14.09 1.19
N PRO A 904 18.70 13.07 1.48
CA PRO A 904 18.23 11.71 1.73
C PRO A 904 17.51 11.61 3.10
N CYS A 905 16.59 12.53 3.36
CA CYS A 905 15.82 12.72 4.59
C CYS A 905 14.48 13.39 4.24
N ARG A 906 13.43 13.07 5.00
CA ARG A 906 12.03 13.48 4.78
C ARG A 906 11.38 12.83 3.54
N SER A 907 10.16 12.31 3.71
CA SER A 907 9.58 11.36 2.76
C SER A 907 9.13 11.98 1.44
N GLU A 908 8.80 13.27 1.41
CA GLU A 908 8.50 14.01 0.19
C GLU A 908 9.74 14.12 -0.74
N ARG A 909 10.95 14.00 -0.18
CA ARG A 909 12.23 13.95 -0.90
C ARG A 909 12.53 12.52 -1.33
N LEU A 910 12.47 11.61 -0.35
CA LEU A 910 12.71 10.18 -0.56
C LEU A 910 11.70 9.55 -1.52
N ALA A 911 10.48 10.10 -1.67
CA ALA A 911 9.51 9.63 -2.65
C ALA A 911 10.08 9.63 -4.08
N LYS A 912 10.83 10.69 -4.44
CA LYS A 912 11.47 10.83 -5.75
C LYS A 912 12.69 9.93 -5.87
N TYR A 913 13.56 9.90 -4.87
CA TYR A 913 14.73 9.01 -4.88
C TYR A 913 14.33 7.53 -4.92
N ASN A 914 13.34 7.13 -4.14
CA ASN A 914 12.82 5.76 -4.16
C ASN A 914 12.13 5.43 -5.48
N GLN A 915 11.51 6.42 -6.14
CA GLN A 915 10.98 6.22 -7.49
C GLN A 915 12.10 5.99 -8.50
N LEU A 916 13.19 6.75 -8.42
CA LEU A 916 14.38 6.52 -9.25
C LEU A 916 15.01 5.13 -9.02
N LEU A 917 15.03 4.62 -7.79
CA LEU A 917 15.45 3.23 -7.52
C LEU A 917 14.55 2.21 -8.24
N ARG A 918 13.22 2.40 -8.20
CA ARG A 918 12.26 1.52 -8.88
C ARG A 918 12.43 1.58 -10.40
N ILE A 919 12.66 2.75 -10.96
CA ILE A 919 12.91 2.93 -12.40
C ILE A 919 14.22 2.25 -12.81
N GLU A 920 15.29 2.40 -12.02
CA GLU A 920 16.55 1.70 -12.27
C GLU A 920 16.38 0.18 -12.25
N GLU A 921 15.65 -0.35 -11.26
CA GLU A 921 15.32 -1.77 -11.15
C GLU A 921 14.50 -2.26 -12.36
N GLU A 922 13.49 -1.50 -12.79
CA GLU A 922 12.64 -1.85 -13.93
C GLU A 922 13.41 -1.87 -15.26
N LEU A 923 14.32 -0.91 -15.46
CA LEU A 923 15.13 -0.81 -16.68
C LEU A 923 16.29 -1.82 -16.69
N GLY A 924 16.78 -2.24 -15.52
CA GLY A 924 17.90 -3.15 -15.37
C GLY A 924 19.22 -2.54 -15.85
N ASN A 925 19.56 -2.71 -17.14
CA ASN A 925 20.80 -2.20 -17.72
C ASN A 925 20.61 -0.80 -18.31
N VAL A 926 20.47 0.20 -17.44
CA VAL A 926 20.35 1.62 -17.81
C VAL A 926 21.64 2.37 -17.50
N ARG A 927 21.98 3.34 -18.35
CA ARG A 927 23.13 4.21 -18.14
C ARG A 927 22.87 5.18 -16.98
N PHE A 928 23.79 5.24 -16.03
CA PHE A 928 23.89 6.34 -15.07
C PHE A 928 24.73 7.49 -15.65
N ALA A 929 24.31 8.73 -15.43
CA ALA A 929 24.97 9.90 -16.03
C ALA A 929 26.41 10.10 -15.53
N GLY A 930 26.66 9.89 -14.23
CA GLY A 930 27.99 9.99 -13.61
C GLY A 930 28.68 11.32 -13.88
N GLU A 931 29.98 11.29 -14.19
CA GLU A 931 30.78 12.47 -14.57
C GLU A 931 30.21 13.23 -15.79
N ALA A 932 29.33 12.60 -16.58
CA ALA A 932 28.70 13.23 -17.73
C ALA A 932 27.35 13.92 -17.40
N PHE A 933 27.05 14.20 -16.12
CA PHE A 933 25.77 14.77 -15.66
C PHE A 933 25.38 16.10 -16.32
N SER A 934 26.36 16.94 -16.67
CA SER A 934 26.17 18.27 -17.26
C SER A 934 26.15 18.27 -18.79
N PHE A 935 26.25 17.11 -19.45
CA PHE A 935 26.49 17.08 -20.89
C PHE A 935 25.28 17.41 -21.75
N ALA A 936 25.32 18.65 -22.22
CA ALA A 936 25.29 18.97 -23.64
C ALA A 936 26.65 19.54 -24.17
N ASN A 937 27.77 19.26 -23.50
CA ASN A 937 29.10 19.69 -23.95
C ASN A 937 29.71 18.75 -25.02
N GLY A 938 29.94 19.22 -26.24
CA GLY A 938 30.59 18.43 -27.31
C GLY A 938 32.07 18.03 -27.07
N LYS A 939 32.65 18.26 -25.88
CA LYS A 939 34.08 18.00 -25.60
C LYS A 939 34.39 16.59 -25.10
N VAL A 940 33.64 16.03 -24.16
CA VAL A 940 33.90 14.67 -23.66
C VAL A 940 33.58 13.61 -24.71
N ASN A 941 32.67 13.86 -25.66
CA ASN A 941 32.53 12.99 -26.83
C ASN A 941 33.75 13.05 -27.77
N LYS A 942 34.51 14.15 -27.84
CA LYS A 942 35.77 14.18 -28.60
C LYS A 942 36.87 13.41 -27.88
N GLU A 943 36.97 13.51 -26.56
CA GLU A 943 37.99 12.80 -25.77
C GLU A 943 37.67 11.32 -25.61
N ILE A 944 36.41 10.95 -25.38
CA ILE A 944 35.96 9.54 -25.37
C ILE A 944 36.01 8.94 -26.77
N ALA A 945 35.68 9.68 -27.84
CA ALA A 945 35.88 9.19 -29.21
C ALA A 945 37.37 9.09 -29.59
N ALA A 946 38.23 9.98 -29.08
CA ALA A 946 39.68 9.88 -29.26
C ALA A 946 40.26 8.69 -28.48
N ALA A 947 39.82 8.47 -27.25
CA ALA A 947 40.21 7.32 -26.43
C ALA A 947 39.74 5.99 -27.04
N ARG A 948 38.50 5.93 -27.58
CA ARG A 948 38.00 4.77 -28.33
C ARG A 948 38.78 4.53 -29.63
N LYS A 949 39.20 5.58 -30.33
CA LYS A 949 40.07 5.44 -31.52
C LYS A 949 41.48 4.95 -31.18
N GLN A 950 42.04 5.34 -30.04
CA GLN A 950 43.34 4.84 -29.60
C GLN A 950 43.30 3.35 -29.24
N VAL A 951 42.26 2.90 -28.52
CA VAL A 951 42.10 1.49 -28.14
C VAL A 951 41.90 0.57 -29.36
N VAL A 952 41.17 1.04 -30.38
CA VAL A 952 40.95 0.27 -31.63
C VAL A 952 42.18 0.29 -32.55
N SER A 953 43.12 1.22 -32.38
CA SER A 953 44.40 1.23 -33.12
C SER A 953 45.50 0.38 -32.47
N SER A 954 45.26 -0.12 -31.26
CA SER A 954 46.19 -0.94 -30.47
C SER A 954 45.73 -2.39 -30.28
N THR A 955 44.68 -2.81 -30.99
CA THR A 955 44.21 -4.21 -31.15
C THR A 955 44.15 -4.55 -32.62
#